data_AF-A0A5S4HJP5-F1
#
_entry.id   AF-A0A5S4HJP5-F1
#
_cell.length_a   1.000
_cell.length_b   1.000
_cell.length_c   1.000
_cell.angle_alpha   90.00
_cell.angle_beta   90.00
_cell.angle_gamma   90.00
#
_symmetry.space_group_name_H-M   'P 1'
#
loop_
_entity.id
_entity.type
_entity.pdbx_description
1 polymer ?
#
loop_
_entity_poly.entity_id
_entity_poly.type
_entity_poly.pdbx_seq_one_letter_code
_entity_poly.pdbx_strand_id
1 'polypeptide(L)'
;MSVEQRKLDVVEREQAIFKVLRGIDPAVGATVRELHEHLTVRGTDLATTGPVRDTVTVQAYHKLIARLVLDGRLVEVDPPAADAQRYALAPAVHADTAMSLDDIEQLLAGLRPTEAIAALIEARESMRGDRRDILRKAAVALQKVDPRDLIRDVIARKAELYNADLAAWRAHGGDDERHLQRLKADRGELERLCYRGLGLSHQAVYVPPASAAPDGDRSEMRVTLSRLEAELRRRVFGDTVIQCLRADNAAAPKDWSNVVVAGSDGSTYSSVMSIDTARAFVDDGGSEVVTFNNSIVFLRMEGLNRDRHRSPLYSVPITRSAIDSPDNAGMVMAPFMYRDLDESEYEHMAKCATDVVQWRADERVFTGVAPALGSGGTGQLLPPPRVHLRDGTVTLQERESHHYMRNDAYGDMVRSGVHLSNKILTHIQSRREPPVFAGAVKGSQLHLFGTFINWFITHGHPASGVEPIAVDWNVSKASLIADNEMVSSLLATLNPDRDRDEYFCTFALLRPFHALTDMYRDYAREEEGFWTDKMDKRRHEHMSRPTMDSYWKTVDVIEDDPYVRMCEEADYVLFYVGHVHGDPLPLAPRYEFLESLRFRGDAQAAARVRRNVELLVASLHHVAFTTDMDHNFLTGKRLVKVVPSVIYRAHEYCKALGRQLESELKSMIVAQLHRLGLARRANDSAISLRPEPAHRFADRRARLSGGRRQIERGEEGRQTG
;
A
#
# COMPACT_ATOMS: atom_id res chain seq x y z
N MET A 1 46.85 -4.04 -7.22
CA MET A 1 45.78 -5.03 -6.96
C MET A 1 45.52 -5.79 -8.25
N SER A 2 45.60 -7.12 -8.25
CA SER A 2 45.31 -7.91 -9.46
C SER A 2 43.81 -7.92 -9.74
N VAL A 3 43.42 -7.61 -10.97
CA VAL A 3 42.02 -7.67 -11.41
C VAL A 3 41.60 -9.14 -11.45
N GLU A 4 40.58 -9.49 -10.68
CA GLU A 4 40.08 -10.87 -10.62
C GLU A 4 39.39 -11.24 -11.94
N GLN A 5 39.70 -12.41 -12.50
CA GLN A 5 39.04 -12.97 -13.68
C GLN A 5 38.20 -14.17 -13.26
N ARG A 6 36.87 -14.06 -13.42
CA ARG A 6 35.96 -15.19 -13.16
C ARG A 6 34.72 -15.13 -14.03
N LYS A 7 34.05 -16.27 -14.14
CA LYS A 7 32.74 -16.35 -14.75
C LYS A 7 31.71 -15.71 -13.83
N LEU A 8 31.18 -14.54 -14.22
CA LEU A 8 30.07 -13.92 -13.50
C LEU A 8 28.82 -14.82 -13.62
N ASP A 9 27.98 -14.85 -12.58
CA ASP A 9 26.66 -15.45 -12.76
C ASP A 9 25.77 -14.56 -13.67
N VAL A 10 24.52 -14.97 -13.91
CA VAL A 10 23.62 -14.22 -14.81
C VAL A 10 23.24 -12.86 -14.21
N VAL A 11 23.05 -12.80 -12.90
CA VAL A 11 22.60 -11.59 -12.17
C VAL A 11 23.74 -10.58 -12.05
N GLU A 12 24.94 -11.05 -11.70
CA GLU A 12 26.15 -10.24 -11.63
C GLU A 12 26.49 -9.62 -12.99
N ARG A 13 26.40 -10.42 -14.07
CA ARG A 13 26.64 -9.93 -15.44
C ARG A 13 25.62 -8.89 -15.87
N GLU A 14 24.36 -9.08 -15.49
CA GLU A 14 23.31 -8.12 -15.77
C GLU A 14 23.55 -6.78 -15.05
N GLN A 15 23.89 -6.81 -13.76
CA GLN A 15 24.26 -5.62 -13.00
C GLN A 15 25.48 -4.91 -13.61
N ALA A 16 26.47 -5.68 -14.04
CA ALA A 16 27.64 -5.18 -14.74
C ALA A 16 27.27 -4.45 -16.03
N ILE A 17 26.43 -5.04 -16.88
CA ILE A 17 25.94 -4.44 -18.14
C ILE A 17 25.22 -3.12 -17.86
N PHE A 18 24.35 -3.07 -16.86
CA PHE A 18 23.65 -1.84 -16.51
C PHE A 18 24.58 -0.76 -16.00
N LYS A 19 25.60 -1.12 -15.22
CA LYS A 19 26.60 -0.15 -14.75
C LYS A 19 27.35 0.48 -15.92
N VAL A 20 27.74 -0.32 -16.93
CA VAL A 20 28.38 0.21 -18.15
C VAL A 20 27.43 1.12 -18.92
N LEU A 21 26.20 0.68 -19.17
CA LEU A 21 25.22 1.46 -19.94
C LEU A 21 24.76 2.75 -19.24
N ARG A 22 24.77 2.82 -17.91
CA ARG A 22 24.51 4.08 -17.17
C ARG A 22 25.57 5.15 -17.43
N GLY A 23 26.79 4.75 -17.78
CA GLY A 23 27.87 5.68 -18.12
C GLY A 23 27.87 6.12 -19.59
N ILE A 24 26.88 5.69 -20.38
CA ILE A 24 26.78 5.92 -21.82
C ILE A 24 25.50 6.71 -22.08
N ASP A 25 25.59 7.70 -22.99
CA ASP A 25 24.43 8.48 -23.41
C ASP A 25 23.31 7.55 -23.94
N PRO A 26 22.09 7.61 -23.38
CA PRO A 26 20.96 6.80 -23.82
C PRO A 26 20.60 6.96 -25.29
N ALA A 27 20.88 8.11 -25.91
CA ALA A 27 20.66 8.37 -27.33
C ALA A 27 21.71 7.69 -28.22
N VAL A 28 22.83 7.24 -27.64
CA VAL A 28 23.96 6.62 -28.35
C VAL A 28 23.97 5.11 -28.14
N GLY A 29 23.75 4.66 -26.90
CA GLY A 29 23.74 3.25 -26.51
C GLY A 29 25.08 2.52 -26.73
N ALA A 30 25.08 1.19 -26.54
CA ALA A 30 26.20 0.32 -26.85
C ALA A 30 25.75 -0.97 -27.53
N THR A 31 26.59 -1.49 -28.41
CA THR A 31 26.43 -2.80 -29.04
C THR A 31 26.76 -3.93 -28.05
N VAL A 32 26.28 -5.14 -28.32
CA VAL A 32 26.62 -6.34 -27.54
C VAL A 32 28.14 -6.56 -27.48
N ARG A 33 28.84 -6.24 -28.57
CA ARG A 33 30.29 -6.38 -28.67
C ARG A 33 31.02 -5.40 -27.78
N GLU A 34 30.62 -4.13 -27.78
CA GLU A 34 31.20 -3.10 -26.89
C GLU A 34 31.00 -3.46 -25.40
N LEU A 35 29.82 -3.98 -25.04
CA LEU A 35 29.53 -4.43 -23.67
C LEU A 35 30.36 -5.64 -23.26
N HIS A 36 30.47 -6.62 -24.15
CA HIS A 36 31.31 -7.81 -23.93
C HIS A 36 32.78 -7.43 -23.79
N GLU A 37 33.31 -6.60 -24.69
CA GLU A 37 34.70 -6.12 -24.63
C GLU A 37 34.95 -5.30 -23.35
N HIS A 38 34.02 -4.42 -22.95
CA HIS A 38 34.17 -3.65 -21.72
C HIS A 38 34.30 -4.55 -20.48
N LEU A 39 33.40 -5.52 -20.32
CA LEU A 39 33.33 -6.34 -19.12
C LEU A 39 34.38 -7.47 -19.07
N THR A 40 34.90 -7.88 -20.22
CA THR A 40 35.98 -8.89 -20.29
C THR A 40 37.38 -8.27 -20.26
N VAL A 41 37.56 -7.06 -20.82
CA VAL A 41 38.87 -6.39 -20.92
C VAL A 41 39.09 -5.36 -19.81
N ARG A 42 38.12 -4.50 -19.52
CA ARG A 42 38.25 -3.47 -18.48
C ARG A 42 37.82 -4.00 -17.12
N GLY A 43 36.76 -4.80 -17.10
CA GLY A 43 36.13 -5.31 -15.87
C GLY A 43 35.20 -4.27 -15.25
N THR A 44 34.53 -4.64 -14.16
CA THR A 44 33.57 -3.79 -13.45
C THR A 44 33.68 -3.99 -11.94
N ASP A 45 33.49 -2.93 -11.15
CA ASP A 45 33.42 -3.10 -9.69
C ASP A 45 32.02 -3.57 -9.30
N LEU A 46 31.93 -4.81 -8.84
CA LEU A 46 30.74 -5.42 -8.24
C LEU A 46 31.00 -5.55 -6.73
N ALA A 47 30.64 -4.51 -5.97
CA ALA A 47 30.87 -4.40 -4.52
C ALA A 47 32.36 -4.52 -4.08
N THR A 48 32.61 -4.48 -2.76
CA THR A 48 33.83 -4.03 -2.04
C THR A 48 35.17 -4.72 -2.34
N THR A 49 35.26 -5.61 -3.33
CA THR A 49 36.47 -6.41 -3.63
C THR A 49 37.20 -6.03 -4.93
N GLY A 50 36.89 -4.87 -5.50
CA GLY A 50 37.59 -4.31 -6.67
C GLY A 50 37.06 -4.80 -8.03
N PRO A 51 37.73 -4.44 -9.14
CA PRO A 51 37.22 -4.72 -10.48
C PRO A 51 37.34 -6.21 -10.82
N VAL A 52 36.25 -6.77 -11.34
CA VAL A 52 36.14 -8.17 -11.81
C VAL A 52 35.95 -8.19 -13.32
N ARG A 53 36.71 -9.05 -14.02
CA ARG A 53 36.57 -9.31 -15.46
C ARG A 53 35.81 -10.60 -15.71
N ASP A 54 34.80 -10.51 -16.57
CA ASP A 54 33.99 -11.67 -16.97
C ASP A 54 34.73 -12.53 -18.01
N THR A 55 34.55 -13.85 -17.96
CA THR A 55 35.25 -14.80 -18.84
C THR A 55 34.32 -15.51 -19.84
N VAL A 56 33.10 -14.98 -20.03
CA VAL A 56 32.06 -15.61 -20.85
C VAL A 56 32.07 -15.15 -22.30
N THR A 57 31.53 -15.98 -23.20
CA THR A 57 31.48 -15.72 -24.64
C THR A 57 30.47 -14.63 -25.01
N VAL A 58 30.72 -13.95 -26.13
CA VAL A 58 29.83 -12.93 -26.70
C VAL A 58 28.43 -13.48 -27.02
N GLN A 59 28.29 -14.77 -27.35
CA GLN A 59 26.97 -15.38 -27.61
C GLN A 59 26.08 -15.43 -26.36
N ALA A 60 26.67 -15.60 -25.17
CA ALA A 60 25.91 -15.53 -23.93
C ALA A 60 25.44 -14.09 -23.66
N TYR A 61 26.24 -13.09 -24.05
CA TYR A 61 25.82 -11.70 -24.03
C TYR A 61 24.68 -11.45 -25.01
N HIS A 62 24.73 -11.97 -26.24
CA HIS A 62 23.58 -11.86 -27.16
C HIS A 62 22.30 -12.47 -26.58
N LYS A 63 22.36 -13.66 -25.97
CA LYS A 63 21.19 -14.28 -25.32
C LYS A 63 20.68 -13.48 -24.13
N LEU A 64 21.58 -12.97 -23.30
CA LEU A 64 21.23 -12.14 -22.15
C LEU A 64 20.63 -10.81 -22.60
N ILE A 65 21.27 -10.09 -23.52
CA ILE A 65 20.78 -8.82 -24.07
C ILE A 65 19.43 -9.02 -24.75
N ALA A 66 19.25 -10.05 -25.57
CA ALA A 66 17.95 -10.36 -26.19
C ALA A 66 16.87 -10.60 -25.13
N ARG A 67 17.18 -11.34 -24.06
CA ARG A 67 16.28 -11.49 -22.92
C ARG A 67 16.00 -10.15 -22.23
N LEU A 68 17.00 -9.30 -22.02
CA LEU A 68 16.82 -8.00 -21.38
C LEU A 68 16.01 -7.02 -22.24
N VAL A 69 16.09 -7.11 -23.57
CA VAL A 69 15.24 -6.37 -24.51
C VAL A 69 13.81 -6.90 -24.45
N LEU A 70 13.62 -8.22 -24.50
CA LEU A 70 12.30 -8.85 -24.33
C LEU A 70 11.66 -8.50 -22.97
N ASP A 71 12.46 -8.43 -21.92
CA ASP A 71 12.04 -8.04 -20.57
C ASP A 71 11.82 -6.50 -20.45
N GLY A 72 12.00 -5.73 -21.52
CA GLY A 72 11.79 -4.28 -21.55
C GLY A 72 12.81 -3.46 -20.74
N ARG A 73 13.98 -4.03 -20.45
CA ARG A 73 15.04 -3.44 -19.60
C ARG A 73 16.11 -2.73 -20.42
N LEU A 74 16.23 -3.11 -21.68
CA LEU A 74 17.02 -2.43 -22.70
C LEU A 74 16.08 -2.00 -23.82
N VAL A 75 16.38 -0.86 -24.44
CA VAL A 75 15.73 -0.44 -25.69
C VAL A 75 16.74 -0.46 -26.81
N GLU A 76 16.24 -0.78 -27.99
CA GLU A 76 16.96 -0.60 -29.24
C GLU A 76 17.03 0.89 -29.53
N VAL A 77 18.25 1.39 -29.78
CA VAL A 77 18.50 2.78 -30.16
C VAL A 77 18.51 2.84 -31.68
N ASP A 78 17.74 3.77 -32.25
CA ASP A 78 17.71 3.98 -33.70
C ASP A 78 19.13 4.25 -34.21
N PRO A 79 19.60 3.54 -35.23
CA PRO A 79 21.01 3.55 -35.59
C PRO A 79 21.42 4.91 -36.15
N PRO A 80 22.42 5.60 -35.57
CA PRO A 80 23.10 6.67 -36.26
C PRO A 80 24.05 6.01 -37.27
N ALA A 81 23.52 5.59 -38.41
CA ALA A 81 24.27 5.21 -39.61
C ALA A 81 25.33 4.06 -39.50
N ALA A 82 25.13 3.02 -38.68
CA ALA A 82 26.07 1.88 -38.58
C ALA A 82 25.43 0.48 -38.48
N ASP A 83 26.14 -0.54 -39.01
CA ASP A 83 25.77 -1.95 -39.25
C ASP A 83 25.42 -2.83 -38.02
N ALA A 84 25.33 -2.27 -36.80
CA ALA A 84 25.10 -3.08 -35.59
C ALA A 84 24.06 -2.46 -34.65
N GLN A 85 23.11 -3.29 -34.20
CA GLN A 85 22.08 -2.90 -33.25
C GLN A 85 22.70 -2.41 -31.94
N ARG A 86 22.33 -1.19 -31.55
CA ARG A 86 22.76 -0.59 -30.29
C ARG A 86 21.64 -0.68 -29.27
N TYR A 87 22.05 -0.86 -28.03
CA TYR A 87 21.15 -1.02 -26.90
C TYR A 87 21.49 0.06 -25.87
N ALA A 88 20.48 0.78 -25.43
CA ALA A 88 20.56 1.62 -24.25
C ALA A 88 19.79 0.95 -23.12
N LEU A 89 20.05 1.38 -21.89
CA LEU A 89 19.09 1.11 -20.82
C LEU A 89 17.75 1.63 -21.29
N ALA A 90 16.72 0.77 -21.22
CA ALA A 90 15.37 1.25 -21.39
C ALA A 90 15.19 2.42 -20.42
N PRO A 91 14.63 3.56 -20.86
CA PRO A 91 14.21 4.58 -19.93
C PRO A 91 13.31 3.87 -18.93
N ALA A 92 13.83 3.64 -17.72
CA ALA A 92 13.03 3.06 -16.67
C ALA A 92 11.86 4.01 -16.51
N VAL A 93 10.64 3.46 -16.45
CA VAL A 93 9.51 4.31 -16.15
C VAL A 93 9.75 4.80 -14.74
N HIS A 94 10.00 6.10 -14.62
CA HIS A 94 10.03 6.77 -13.34
C HIS A 94 8.75 6.35 -12.59
N ALA A 95 8.79 6.20 -11.26
CA ALA A 95 7.54 5.97 -10.51
C ALA A 95 6.50 7.05 -10.87
N ASP A 96 6.96 8.28 -11.04
CA ASP A 96 6.27 9.47 -11.53
C ASP A 96 5.86 9.44 -13.02
N THR A 97 6.11 8.36 -13.75
CA THR A 97 5.52 8.10 -15.08
C THR A 97 4.75 6.80 -15.10
N ALA A 98 4.75 6.07 -13.99
CA ALA A 98 4.04 4.83 -13.82
C ALA A 98 2.61 5.14 -13.45
N MET A 99 1.67 4.81 -14.32
CA MET A 99 0.27 4.80 -13.95
C MET A 99 -0.08 3.40 -13.48
N SER A 100 -0.44 3.27 -12.21
CA SER A 100 -1.15 2.10 -11.71
C SER A 100 -2.64 2.21 -12.09
N LEU A 101 -3.35 1.08 -12.13
CA LEU A 101 -4.81 1.08 -12.28
C LEU A 101 -5.46 1.91 -11.17
N ASP A 102 -4.94 1.76 -9.96
CA ASP A 102 -5.30 2.53 -8.77
C ASP A 102 -5.16 4.06 -8.97
N ASP A 103 -4.11 4.55 -9.63
CA ASP A 103 -3.94 6.00 -9.92
C ASP A 103 -5.01 6.51 -10.89
N ILE A 104 -5.44 5.67 -11.84
CA ILE A 104 -6.45 6.02 -12.84
C ILE A 104 -7.83 6.01 -12.19
N GLU A 105 -8.15 4.98 -11.39
CA GLU A 105 -9.47 4.79 -10.76
C GLU A 105 -9.93 5.99 -9.93
N GLN A 106 -9.03 6.70 -9.25
CA GLN A 106 -9.40 7.91 -8.50
C GLN A 106 -9.81 9.08 -9.39
N LEU A 107 -9.11 9.24 -10.52
CA LEU A 107 -9.41 10.31 -11.47
C LEU A 107 -10.69 10.01 -12.27
N LEU A 108 -11.09 8.74 -12.37
CA LEU A 108 -12.34 8.32 -13.01
C LEU A 108 -13.59 8.84 -12.30
N ALA A 109 -13.49 9.27 -11.03
CA ALA A 109 -14.61 9.86 -10.30
C ALA A 109 -15.12 11.18 -10.92
N GLY A 110 -14.31 11.83 -11.77
CA GLY A 110 -14.69 13.09 -12.43
C GLY A 110 -14.23 13.24 -13.88
N LEU A 111 -13.41 12.32 -14.41
CA LEU A 111 -12.86 12.38 -15.77
C LEU A 111 -13.10 11.06 -16.50
N ARG A 112 -13.19 11.11 -17.84
CA ARG A 112 -13.16 9.87 -18.64
C ARG A 112 -11.77 9.24 -18.53
N PRO A 113 -11.62 7.90 -18.69
CA PRO A 113 -10.34 7.22 -18.54
C PRO A 113 -9.18 7.84 -19.32
N THR A 114 -9.43 8.27 -20.56
CA THR A 114 -8.41 8.93 -21.40
C THR A 114 -8.04 10.33 -20.92
N GLU A 115 -8.98 11.08 -20.35
CA GLU A 115 -8.77 12.42 -19.80
C GLU A 115 -8.03 12.36 -18.47
N ALA A 116 -8.36 11.38 -17.62
CA ALA A 116 -7.66 11.08 -16.37
C ALA A 116 -6.17 10.78 -16.63
N ILE A 117 -5.90 9.89 -17.59
CA ILE A 117 -4.54 9.55 -18.01
C ILE A 117 -3.79 10.79 -18.53
N ALA A 118 -4.41 11.57 -19.43
CA ALA A 118 -3.78 12.76 -19.98
C ALA A 118 -3.48 13.81 -18.91
N ALA A 119 -4.42 14.07 -18.00
CA ALA A 119 -4.24 15.03 -16.91
C ALA A 119 -3.12 14.61 -15.94
N LEU A 120 -3.03 13.31 -15.64
CA LEU A 120 -1.97 12.77 -14.78
C LEU A 120 -0.58 12.84 -15.46
N ILE A 121 -0.51 12.51 -16.74
CA ILE A 121 0.73 12.67 -17.53
C ILE A 121 1.15 14.14 -17.56
N GLU A 122 0.23 15.06 -17.85
CA GLU A 122 0.51 16.49 -17.90
C GLU A 122 0.96 17.03 -16.53
N ALA A 123 0.32 16.58 -15.44
CA ALA A 123 0.74 16.94 -14.08
C ALA A 123 2.17 16.47 -13.79
N ARG A 124 2.53 15.24 -14.19
CA ARG A 124 3.86 14.66 -14.00
C ARG A 124 4.93 15.29 -14.87
N GLU A 125 4.63 15.55 -16.13
CA GLU A 125 5.53 16.28 -17.03
C GLU A 125 5.81 17.69 -16.51
N SER A 126 4.79 18.34 -15.92
CA SER A 126 4.96 19.66 -15.30
C SER A 126 5.96 19.65 -14.12
N MET A 127 6.25 18.48 -13.52
CA MET A 127 7.16 18.34 -12.37
C MET A 127 8.65 18.16 -12.74
N ARG A 128 9.01 17.93 -14.01
CA ARG A 128 10.35 17.44 -14.41
C ARG A 128 11.45 18.49 -14.68
N GLY A 129 11.11 19.77 -14.91
CA GLY A 129 12.07 20.81 -15.32
C GLY A 129 12.50 21.76 -14.19
N ASP A 130 11.93 22.96 -14.19
CA ASP A 130 12.31 24.09 -13.32
C ASP A 130 11.96 23.91 -11.83
N ARG A 131 11.24 22.84 -11.48
CA ARG A 131 10.62 22.69 -10.16
C ARG A 131 11.51 21.98 -9.13
N ARG A 132 12.63 21.36 -9.50
CA ARG A 132 13.57 20.79 -8.52
C ARG A 132 14.10 21.86 -7.56
N ASP A 133 14.38 23.06 -8.06
CA ASP A 133 14.81 24.20 -7.26
C ASP A 133 13.69 24.76 -6.38
N ILE A 134 12.45 24.80 -6.89
CA ILE A 134 11.27 25.18 -6.11
C ILE A 134 11.05 24.21 -4.96
N LEU A 135 11.07 22.90 -5.25
CA LEU A 135 10.94 21.84 -4.23
C LEU A 135 12.08 21.91 -3.22
N ARG A 136 13.32 22.15 -3.65
CA ARG A 136 14.46 22.33 -2.72
C ARG A 136 14.28 23.54 -1.81
N LYS A 137 13.87 24.70 -2.36
CA LYS A 137 13.57 25.90 -1.57
C LYS A 137 12.44 25.62 -0.57
N ALA A 138 11.39 24.91 -1.00
CA ALA A 138 10.29 24.51 -0.15
C ALA A 138 10.75 23.58 0.98
N ALA A 139 11.53 22.56 0.65
CA ALA A 139 12.02 21.59 1.62
C ALA A 139 12.93 22.24 2.68
N VAL A 140 13.73 23.24 2.30
CA VAL A 140 14.55 24.02 3.25
C VAL A 140 13.69 24.95 4.11
N ALA A 141 12.69 25.61 3.53
CA ALA A 141 11.82 26.53 4.26
C ALA A 141 10.90 25.79 5.25
N LEU A 142 10.39 24.61 4.89
CA LEU A 142 9.55 23.76 5.73
C LEU A 142 10.27 23.22 6.97
N GLN A 143 11.61 23.29 7.04
CA GLN A 143 12.37 23.01 8.26
C GLN A 143 12.28 24.12 9.31
N LYS A 144 11.56 25.21 9.05
CA LYS A 144 11.39 26.36 9.97
C LYS A 144 9.94 26.59 10.38
N VAL A 145 9.01 25.78 9.88
CA VAL A 145 7.57 26.00 10.00
C VAL A 145 6.99 24.99 10.97
N ASP A 146 6.22 25.45 11.97
CA ASP A 146 5.45 24.56 12.84
C ASP A 146 4.32 23.93 12.01
N PRO A 147 4.22 22.59 11.95
CA PRO A 147 3.21 21.92 11.15
C PRO A 147 1.78 22.22 11.62
N ARG A 148 1.55 22.48 12.91
CA ARG A 148 0.22 22.80 13.46
C ARG A 148 -0.26 24.15 12.98
N ASP A 149 0.62 25.16 12.99
CA ASP A 149 0.30 26.49 12.49
C ASP A 149 0.01 26.47 10.99
N LEU A 150 0.85 25.77 10.20
CA LEU A 150 0.61 25.62 8.76
C LEU A 150 -0.76 24.98 8.47
N ILE A 151 -1.09 23.88 9.14
CA ILE A 151 -2.35 23.17 8.92
C ILE A 151 -3.54 24.03 9.35
N ARG A 152 -3.44 24.72 10.50
CA ARG A 152 -4.48 25.66 10.97
C ARG A 152 -4.74 26.72 9.91
N ASP A 153 -3.69 27.36 9.40
CA ASP A 153 -3.80 28.46 8.46
C ASP A 153 -4.35 28.01 7.11
N VAL A 154 -3.94 26.82 6.63
CA VAL A 154 -4.50 26.20 5.41
C VAL A 154 -6.00 25.96 5.56
N ILE A 155 -6.45 25.38 6.67
CA ILE A 155 -7.88 25.09 6.91
C ILE A 155 -8.68 26.38 7.02
N ALA A 156 -8.23 27.32 7.84
CA ALA A 156 -8.90 28.60 8.04
C ALA A 156 -9.03 29.34 6.71
N ARG A 157 -7.94 29.42 5.93
CA ARG A 157 -7.95 30.12 4.65
C ARG A 157 -8.83 29.44 3.61
N LYS A 158 -8.81 28.11 3.52
CA LYS A 158 -9.68 27.37 2.59
C LYS A 158 -11.17 27.55 2.95
N ALA A 159 -11.52 27.58 4.23
CA ALA A 159 -12.89 27.87 4.67
C ALA A 159 -13.33 29.31 4.35
N GLU A 160 -12.45 30.30 4.54
CA GLU A 160 -12.70 31.69 4.15
C GLU A 160 -12.95 31.83 2.65
N LEU A 161 -12.11 31.21 1.81
CA LEU A 161 -12.24 31.25 0.36
C LEU A 161 -13.56 30.61 -0.09
N TYR A 162 -13.89 29.43 0.45
CA TYR A 162 -15.18 28.78 0.16
C TYR A 162 -16.37 29.68 0.52
N ASN A 163 -16.36 30.31 1.70
CA ASN A 163 -17.45 31.19 2.13
C ASN A 163 -17.54 32.45 1.25
N ALA A 164 -16.41 33.01 0.82
CA ALA A 164 -16.38 34.14 -0.11
C ALA A 164 -16.95 33.77 -1.48
N ASP A 165 -16.58 32.60 -2.01
CA ASP A 165 -17.09 32.09 -3.28
C ASP A 165 -18.59 31.77 -3.19
N LEU A 166 -19.05 31.20 -2.08
CA LEU A 166 -20.48 30.97 -1.82
C LEU A 166 -21.27 32.27 -1.77
N ALA A 167 -20.74 33.30 -1.10
CA ALA A 167 -21.35 34.62 -1.07
C ALA A 167 -21.40 35.25 -2.47
N ALA A 168 -20.34 35.12 -3.27
CA ALA A 168 -20.31 35.57 -4.65
C ALA A 168 -21.34 34.84 -5.52
N TRP A 169 -21.47 33.52 -5.38
CA TRP A 169 -22.47 32.74 -6.11
C TRP A 169 -23.90 33.18 -5.80
N ARG A 170 -24.23 33.40 -4.51
CA ARG A 170 -25.53 33.93 -4.06
C ARG A 170 -25.79 35.33 -4.62
N ALA A 171 -24.78 36.20 -4.61
CA ALA A 171 -24.90 37.57 -5.11
C ALA A 171 -25.22 37.63 -6.62
N HIS A 172 -24.88 36.59 -7.38
CA HIS A 172 -25.17 36.46 -8.82
C HIS A 172 -26.44 35.62 -9.11
N GLY A 173 -27.33 35.46 -8.12
CA GLY A 173 -28.64 34.84 -8.31
C GLY A 173 -28.66 33.31 -8.22
N GLY A 174 -27.54 32.65 -7.97
CA GLY A 174 -27.50 31.20 -7.72
C GLY A 174 -27.69 30.31 -8.96
N ASP A 175 -27.76 30.88 -10.16
CA ASP A 175 -28.04 30.11 -11.38
C ASP A 175 -26.79 29.58 -12.10
N ASP A 176 -25.58 29.99 -11.68
CA ASP A 176 -24.32 29.52 -12.29
C ASP A 176 -23.98 28.09 -11.84
N GLU A 177 -24.36 27.12 -12.66
CA GLU A 177 -24.10 25.70 -12.43
C GLU A 177 -22.59 25.38 -12.36
N ARG A 178 -21.75 26.05 -13.16
CA ARG A 178 -20.29 25.79 -13.14
C ARG A 178 -19.67 26.28 -11.83
N HIS A 179 -20.11 27.42 -11.33
CA HIS A 179 -19.69 27.92 -10.02
C HIS A 179 -20.20 27.01 -8.90
N LEU A 180 -21.45 26.52 -8.97
CA LEU A 180 -21.97 25.56 -8.01
C LEU A 180 -21.16 24.25 -7.98
N GLN A 181 -20.73 23.74 -9.15
CA GLN A 181 -19.89 22.53 -9.20
C GLN A 181 -18.51 22.76 -8.56
N ARG A 182 -17.89 23.94 -8.74
CA ARG A 182 -16.65 24.31 -8.04
C ARG A 182 -16.84 24.33 -6.52
N LEU A 183 -17.90 24.98 -6.03
CA LEU A 183 -18.24 24.99 -4.60
C LEU A 183 -18.44 23.58 -4.05
N LYS A 184 -19.12 22.69 -4.80
CA LYS A 184 -19.28 21.27 -4.40
C LYS A 184 -17.94 20.54 -4.32
N ALA A 185 -17.01 20.81 -5.24
CA ALA A 185 -15.68 20.23 -5.24
C ALA A 185 -14.85 20.72 -4.04
N ASP A 186 -14.82 22.03 -3.80
CA ASP A 186 -14.09 22.64 -2.66
C ASP A 186 -14.63 22.15 -1.32
N ARG A 187 -15.96 22.06 -1.19
CA ARG A 187 -16.63 21.47 -0.02
C ARG A 187 -16.19 20.02 0.18
N GLY A 188 -16.20 19.21 -0.88
CA GLY A 188 -15.79 17.82 -0.83
C GLY A 188 -14.31 17.64 -0.48
N GLU A 189 -13.44 18.54 -0.97
CA GLU A 189 -12.02 18.55 -0.63
C GLU A 189 -11.80 18.86 0.85
N LEU A 190 -12.39 19.94 1.37
CA LEU A 190 -12.30 20.32 2.78
C LEU A 190 -12.89 19.26 3.71
N GLU A 191 -13.99 18.63 3.31
CA GLU A 191 -14.57 17.52 4.05
C GLU A 191 -13.60 16.33 4.16
N ARG A 192 -13.01 15.92 3.03
CA ARG A 192 -12.01 14.85 3.01
C ARG A 192 -10.78 15.23 3.83
N LEU A 193 -10.29 16.46 3.70
CA LEU A 193 -9.14 16.98 4.44
C LEU A 193 -9.38 16.96 5.95
N CYS A 194 -10.44 17.62 6.41
CA CYS A 194 -10.73 17.81 7.83
C CYS A 194 -11.16 16.51 8.51
N TYR A 195 -12.12 15.78 7.94
CA TYR A 195 -12.72 14.64 8.62
C TYR A 195 -12.05 13.30 8.30
N ARG A 196 -11.65 13.03 7.05
CA ARG A 196 -10.96 11.76 6.72
C ARG A 196 -9.44 11.84 6.83
N GLY A 197 -8.88 12.98 6.45
CA GLY A 197 -7.45 13.24 6.42
C GLY A 197 -6.91 13.46 7.82
N LEU A 198 -7.48 14.42 8.54
CA LEU A 198 -7.06 14.82 9.88
C LEU A 198 -7.90 14.20 11.00
N GLY A 199 -9.11 13.72 10.71
CA GLY A 199 -10.02 13.12 11.71
C GLY A 199 -10.69 14.13 12.64
N LEU A 200 -10.72 15.41 12.28
CA LEU A 200 -11.17 16.50 13.14
C LEU A 200 -12.66 16.38 13.49
N SER A 201 -13.05 16.90 14.65
CA SER A 201 -14.46 16.99 15.02
C SER A 201 -15.19 18.08 14.24
N HIS A 202 -16.50 17.88 14.05
CA HIS A 202 -17.36 18.93 13.49
C HIS A 202 -17.51 20.16 14.39
N GLN A 203 -17.09 20.07 15.66
CA GLN A 203 -17.04 21.22 16.58
C GLN A 203 -15.81 22.09 16.35
N ALA A 204 -14.69 21.51 15.89
CA ALA A 204 -13.51 22.25 15.46
C ALA A 204 -13.71 22.86 14.07
N VAL A 205 -14.18 22.06 13.10
CA VAL A 205 -14.44 22.51 11.74
C VAL A 205 -15.79 21.97 11.28
N TYR A 206 -16.77 22.84 11.12
CA TYR A 206 -18.04 22.49 10.52
C TYR A 206 -17.97 22.62 9.00
N VAL A 207 -17.96 21.48 8.31
CA VAL A 207 -18.18 21.38 6.87
C VAL A 207 -19.64 21.00 6.59
N PRO A 208 -20.38 21.79 5.80
CA PRO A 208 -21.76 21.48 5.41
C PRO A 208 -21.92 20.11 4.75
N PRO A 209 -22.99 19.36 5.07
CA PRO A 209 -23.27 18.11 4.38
C PRO A 209 -23.63 18.36 2.91
N ALA A 210 -23.44 17.37 2.04
CA ALA A 210 -23.79 17.48 0.62
C ALA A 210 -25.28 17.76 0.38
N SER A 211 -26.14 17.40 1.34
CA SER A 211 -27.57 17.66 1.35
C SER A 211 -27.96 19.07 1.82
N ALA A 212 -27.00 19.89 2.29
CA ALA A 212 -27.30 21.24 2.72
C ALA A 212 -27.74 22.09 1.52
N ALA A 213 -28.89 22.75 1.64
CA ALA A 213 -29.35 23.72 0.64
C ALA A 213 -28.37 24.90 0.60
N PRO A 214 -27.89 25.32 -0.59
CA PRO A 214 -26.94 26.44 -0.75
C PRO A 214 -27.44 27.77 -0.15
N ASP A 215 -28.75 27.95 -0.06
CA ASP A 215 -29.38 29.17 0.46
C ASP A 215 -29.70 29.12 1.96
N GLY A 216 -29.43 28.01 2.64
CA GLY A 216 -29.70 27.87 4.07
C GLY A 216 -28.52 28.34 4.95
N ASP A 217 -28.81 28.82 6.16
CA ASP A 217 -27.81 29.21 7.19
C ASP A 217 -26.79 28.11 7.54
N ARG A 218 -27.02 26.86 7.13
CA ARG A 218 -26.15 25.70 7.37
C ARG A 218 -25.19 25.38 6.22
N SER A 219 -25.13 26.21 5.19
CA SER A 219 -24.27 26.00 4.01
C SER A 219 -22.90 26.69 4.09
N GLU A 220 -22.68 27.51 5.12
CA GLU A 220 -21.38 28.13 5.39
C GLU A 220 -20.48 27.23 6.23
N MET A 221 -19.19 27.26 5.93
CA MET A 221 -18.17 26.60 6.74
C MET A 221 -17.85 27.43 7.97
N ARG A 222 -17.63 26.76 9.10
CA ARG A 222 -17.26 27.41 10.37
C ARG A 222 -16.05 26.75 10.97
N VAL A 223 -15.05 27.55 11.34
CA VAL A 223 -13.82 27.08 11.99
C VAL A 223 -13.76 27.69 13.39
N THR A 224 -13.73 26.84 14.42
CA THR A 224 -13.51 27.27 15.79
C THR A 224 -12.03 27.16 16.11
N LEU A 225 -11.28 28.25 15.94
CA LEU A 225 -9.80 28.23 16.01
C LEU A 225 -9.24 27.61 17.30
N SER A 226 -9.79 27.94 18.47
CA SER A 226 -9.32 27.39 19.74
C SER A 226 -9.49 25.88 19.85
N ARG A 227 -10.56 25.33 19.27
CA ARG A 227 -10.81 23.87 19.22
C ARG A 227 -9.95 23.20 18.16
N LEU A 228 -9.79 23.83 17.00
CA LEU A 228 -8.90 23.36 15.95
C LEU A 228 -7.46 23.23 16.48
N GLU A 229 -6.94 24.25 17.16
CA GLU A 229 -5.61 24.22 17.76
C GLU A 229 -5.46 23.10 18.81
N ALA A 230 -6.47 22.91 19.66
CA ALA A 230 -6.47 21.84 20.65
C ALA A 230 -6.41 20.45 19.99
N GLU A 231 -7.20 20.22 18.94
CA GLU A 231 -7.18 18.95 18.21
C GLU A 231 -5.89 18.75 17.40
N LEU A 232 -5.35 19.80 16.78
CA LEU A 232 -4.08 19.73 16.06
C LEU A 232 -2.92 19.38 16.98
N ARG A 233 -2.90 19.83 18.25
CA ARG A 233 -1.87 19.41 19.23
C ARG A 233 -1.87 17.91 19.52
N ARG A 234 -3.03 17.26 19.40
CA ARG A 234 -3.19 15.81 19.62
C ARG A 234 -3.01 14.98 18.36
N ARG A 235 -3.08 15.62 17.19
CA ARG A 235 -3.07 14.93 15.90
C ARG A 235 -1.80 15.13 15.09
N VAL A 236 -1.11 16.26 15.28
CA VAL A 236 0.05 16.67 14.50
C VAL A 236 1.26 16.72 15.41
N PHE A 237 2.25 15.90 15.08
CA PHE A 237 3.45 15.70 15.89
C PHE A 237 4.70 16.07 15.12
N GLY A 238 5.56 16.84 15.78
CA GLY A 238 6.78 17.33 15.19
C GLY A 238 7.01 18.79 15.56
N ASP A 239 8.28 19.16 15.65
CA ASP A 239 8.66 20.54 15.95
C ASP A 239 8.60 21.40 14.66
N THR A 240 8.88 20.79 13.51
CA THR A 240 8.84 21.41 12.19
C THR A 240 8.22 20.47 11.14
N VAL A 241 7.73 21.02 10.02
CA VAL A 241 7.12 20.24 8.92
C VAL A 241 8.07 19.21 8.34
N ILE A 242 9.36 19.56 8.20
CA ILE A 242 10.44 18.61 7.88
C ILE A 242 11.49 18.67 8.98
N GLN A 243 11.93 17.50 9.45
CA GLN A 243 12.92 17.33 10.51
C GLN A 243 14.07 16.46 10.01
N CYS A 244 15.28 16.72 10.50
CA CYS A 244 16.43 15.85 10.27
C CYS A 244 16.64 14.95 11.49
N LEU A 245 16.60 13.63 11.28
CA LEU A 245 16.80 12.62 12.31
C LEU A 245 18.04 11.81 11.98
N ARG A 246 18.87 11.55 13.00
CA ARG A 246 20.02 10.64 12.84
C ARG A 246 19.63 9.19 13.08
N ALA A 247 20.36 8.25 12.48
CA ALA A 247 20.20 6.81 12.72
C ALA A 247 20.59 6.43 14.17
N ASP A 248 21.63 7.07 14.71
CA ASP A 248 22.15 6.90 16.07
C ASP A 248 21.40 7.78 17.10
N ASN A 249 20.08 7.87 16.96
CA ASN A 249 19.23 8.71 17.83
C ASN A 249 18.97 8.10 19.22
N ALA A 250 18.27 8.86 20.08
CA ALA A 250 17.99 8.48 21.46
C ALA A 250 17.15 7.20 21.62
N ALA A 251 16.31 6.87 20.63
CA ALA A 251 15.50 5.66 20.63
C ALA A 251 16.24 4.44 20.04
N ALA A 252 17.38 4.65 19.40
CA ALA A 252 18.17 3.58 18.79
C ALA A 252 18.73 2.63 19.86
N PRO A 253 18.57 1.31 19.69
CA PRO A 253 19.27 0.33 20.52
C PRO A 253 20.78 0.55 20.49
N LYS A 254 21.41 0.55 21.66
CA LYS A 254 22.88 0.58 21.78
C LYS A 254 23.53 -0.72 21.32
N ASP A 255 22.78 -1.82 21.38
CA ASP A 255 23.19 -3.16 20.97
C ASP A 255 22.08 -3.83 20.18
N TRP A 256 22.31 -3.99 18.87
CA TRP A 256 21.37 -4.62 17.96
C TRP A 256 21.38 -6.15 18.05
N SER A 257 22.36 -6.78 18.72
CA SER A 257 22.44 -8.25 18.83
C SER A 257 21.28 -8.88 19.59
N ASN A 258 20.61 -8.09 20.45
CA ASN A 258 19.46 -8.50 21.23
C ASN A 258 18.12 -7.94 20.71
N VAL A 259 18.14 -7.26 19.56
CA VAL A 259 16.96 -6.63 18.98
C VAL A 259 16.56 -7.35 17.72
N VAL A 260 15.24 -7.49 17.53
CA VAL A 260 14.66 -8.17 16.39
C VAL A 260 13.81 -7.18 15.60
N VAL A 261 14.06 -7.10 14.30
CA VAL A 261 13.23 -6.35 13.35
C VAL A 261 12.59 -7.34 12.40
N ALA A 262 11.25 -7.36 12.35
CA ALA A 262 10.49 -8.25 11.48
C ALA A 262 9.99 -7.51 10.23
N GLY A 263 9.87 -8.23 9.13
CA GLY A 263 9.16 -7.82 7.92
C GLY A 263 8.12 -8.88 7.54
N SER A 264 6.94 -8.48 7.07
CA SER A 264 5.93 -9.43 6.60
C SER A 264 5.38 -9.07 5.22
N ASP A 265 4.90 -10.10 4.52
CA ASP A 265 4.20 -9.95 3.25
C ASP A 265 3.04 -10.94 3.15
N GLY A 266 2.01 -10.56 2.39
CA GLY A 266 0.85 -11.37 2.03
C GLY A 266 0.81 -11.57 0.52
N SER A 267 0.40 -12.73 0.04
CA SER A 267 0.25 -12.96 -1.40
C SER A 267 -0.96 -13.84 -1.71
N THR A 268 -1.50 -13.62 -2.91
CA THR A 268 -2.62 -14.38 -3.47
C THR A 268 -2.16 -15.08 -4.74
N TYR A 269 -2.43 -16.37 -4.82
CA TYR A 269 -2.17 -17.21 -5.99
C TYR A 269 -3.48 -17.76 -6.52
N SER A 270 -3.81 -17.48 -7.78
CA SER A 270 -4.99 -18.02 -8.43
C SER A 270 -4.65 -19.25 -9.27
N SER A 271 -5.53 -20.25 -9.24
CA SER A 271 -5.46 -21.45 -10.06
C SER A 271 -6.83 -21.75 -10.65
N VAL A 272 -6.87 -22.24 -11.89
CA VAL A 272 -8.09 -22.77 -12.50
C VAL A 272 -8.17 -24.27 -12.23
N MET A 273 -9.28 -24.70 -11.66
CA MET A 273 -9.58 -26.11 -11.40
C MET A 273 -10.73 -26.56 -12.27
N SER A 274 -10.47 -27.44 -13.23
CA SER A 274 -11.55 -28.12 -13.95
C SER A 274 -12.14 -29.21 -13.05
N ILE A 275 -13.43 -29.12 -12.74
CA ILE A 275 -14.18 -30.11 -11.97
C ILE A 275 -15.30 -30.64 -12.85
N ASP A 276 -15.01 -31.70 -13.61
CA ASP A 276 -16.05 -32.51 -14.24
C ASP A 276 -16.62 -33.46 -13.17
N THR A 277 -17.57 -32.97 -12.38
CA THR A 277 -18.47 -33.86 -11.63
C THR A 277 -19.78 -34.04 -12.39
N ALA A 278 -20.47 -35.16 -12.13
CA ALA A 278 -21.68 -35.57 -12.83
C ALA A 278 -22.62 -34.39 -13.12
N ARG A 279 -23.13 -34.35 -14.36
CA ARG A 279 -24.02 -33.36 -15.02
C ARG A 279 -25.13 -32.69 -14.19
N ALA A 280 -25.38 -33.15 -12.98
CA ALA A 280 -26.38 -32.61 -12.05
C ALA A 280 -25.86 -31.44 -11.17
N PHE A 281 -24.55 -31.11 -11.18
CA PHE A 281 -23.98 -30.08 -10.31
C PHE A 281 -23.38 -28.86 -11.01
N VAL A 282 -23.32 -28.84 -12.34
CA VAL A 282 -22.68 -27.73 -13.09
C VAL A 282 -23.46 -27.48 -14.39
N ASP A 283 -24.26 -26.43 -14.43
CA ASP A 283 -24.96 -26.00 -15.66
C ASP A 283 -24.05 -25.23 -16.63
N ASP A 284 -22.85 -24.78 -16.20
CA ASP A 284 -21.90 -24.07 -17.06
C ASP A 284 -20.46 -24.60 -16.88
N GLY A 285 -20.03 -25.52 -17.75
CA GLY A 285 -18.64 -25.60 -18.21
C GLY A 285 -17.49 -25.88 -17.22
N GLY A 286 -17.72 -26.54 -16.08
CA GLY A 286 -16.75 -27.43 -15.40
C GLY A 286 -15.35 -26.88 -15.06
N SER A 287 -15.15 -25.58 -14.82
CA SER A 287 -13.88 -25.01 -14.33
C SER A 287 -14.06 -23.78 -13.43
N GLU A 288 -13.51 -23.86 -12.21
CA GLU A 288 -13.63 -22.86 -11.15
C GLU A 288 -12.27 -22.23 -10.82
N VAL A 289 -12.25 -20.92 -10.55
CA VAL A 289 -11.06 -20.23 -10.06
C VAL A 289 -10.97 -20.43 -8.55
N VAL A 290 -9.83 -20.95 -8.08
CA VAL A 290 -9.50 -21.09 -6.68
C VAL A 290 -8.33 -20.18 -6.35
N THR A 291 -8.47 -19.36 -5.32
CA THR A 291 -7.41 -18.48 -4.82
C THR A 291 -6.83 -19.02 -3.52
N PHE A 292 -5.50 -18.96 -3.42
CA PHE A 292 -4.72 -19.37 -2.27
C PHE A 292 -4.03 -18.15 -1.69
N ASN A 293 -4.42 -17.77 -0.48
CA ASN A 293 -3.83 -16.67 0.26
C ASN A 293 -2.82 -17.23 1.26
N ASN A 294 -1.62 -16.67 1.24
CA ASN A 294 -0.56 -17.03 2.17
C ASN A 294 0.12 -15.78 2.74
N SER A 295 0.90 -15.97 3.80
CA SER A 295 1.72 -14.92 4.36
C SER A 295 2.98 -15.48 4.99
N ILE A 296 4.05 -14.70 4.92
CA ILE A 296 5.35 -14.96 5.53
C ILE A 296 5.76 -13.76 6.38
N VAL A 297 6.36 -14.05 7.53
CA VAL A 297 7.10 -13.10 8.34
C VAL A 297 8.56 -13.53 8.42
N PHE A 298 9.47 -12.60 8.13
CA PHE A 298 10.92 -12.77 8.21
C PHE A 298 11.51 -11.90 9.33
N LEU A 299 12.37 -12.48 10.15
CA LEU A 299 13.00 -11.80 11.28
C LEU A 299 14.48 -11.55 11.00
N ARG A 300 14.91 -10.28 11.03
CA ARG A 300 16.31 -9.92 11.12
C ARG A 300 16.77 -10.08 12.57
N MET A 301 17.72 -11.00 12.78
CA MET A 301 18.31 -11.32 14.08
C MET A 301 19.83 -11.38 13.97
N GLU A 302 20.53 -11.02 15.04
CA GLU A 302 21.97 -11.08 15.17
C GLU A 302 22.38 -11.82 16.45
N GLY A 303 23.68 -12.10 16.60
CA GLY A 303 24.24 -12.78 17.78
C GLY A 303 23.52 -14.07 18.18
N LEU A 304 23.29 -14.23 19.49
CA LEU A 304 22.71 -15.44 20.08
C LEU A 304 21.30 -15.77 19.56
N ASN A 305 20.51 -14.77 19.18
CA ASN A 305 19.18 -15.00 18.62
C ASN A 305 19.27 -15.69 17.26
N ARG A 306 20.23 -15.28 16.42
CA ARG A 306 20.48 -15.94 15.14
C ARG A 306 20.95 -17.39 15.31
N ASP A 307 21.81 -17.65 16.29
CA ASP A 307 22.33 -18.99 16.56
C ASP A 307 21.24 -19.95 17.07
N ARG A 308 20.32 -19.44 17.90
CA ARG A 308 19.19 -20.20 18.46
C ARG A 308 18.08 -20.48 17.44
N HIS A 309 17.94 -19.64 16.41
CA HIS A 309 16.85 -19.72 15.43
C HIS A 309 17.41 -19.86 14.01
N ARG A 310 17.78 -21.09 13.63
CA ARG A 310 18.34 -21.40 12.31
C ARG A 310 17.42 -21.03 11.14
N SER A 311 16.12 -20.97 11.38
CA SER A 311 15.10 -20.52 10.42
C SER A 311 14.37 -19.31 11.00
N PRO A 312 14.70 -18.08 10.55
CA PRO A 312 14.15 -16.84 11.08
C PRO A 312 12.80 -16.49 10.43
N LEU A 313 11.94 -17.49 10.19
CA LEU A 313 10.76 -17.38 9.36
C LEU A 313 9.54 -17.94 10.09
N TYR A 314 8.39 -17.31 9.86
CA TYR A 314 7.07 -17.85 10.18
C TYR A 314 6.19 -17.83 8.93
N SER A 315 5.34 -18.84 8.78
CA SER A 315 4.22 -18.83 7.84
C SER A 315 2.95 -19.25 8.57
N VAL A 316 1.79 -18.81 8.08
CA VAL A 316 0.53 -19.46 8.47
C VAL A 316 0.62 -20.97 8.17
N PRO A 317 0.08 -21.85 9.01
CA PRO A 317 0.24 -23.29 8.82
C PRO A 317 -0.50 -23.74 7.57
N ILE A 318 0.16 -24.50 6.69
CA ILE A 318 -0.46 -25.02 5.46
C ILE A 318 -0.57 -26.55 5.47
N THR A 319 -0.76 -27.14 6.64
CA THR A 319 -1.13 -28.56 6.74
C THR A 319 -2.59 -28.75 6.35
N ARG A 320 -2.97 -29.99 5.98
CA ARG A 320 -4.37 -30.33 5.69
C ARG A 320 -5.32 -29.94 6.82
N SER A 321 -4.96 -30.31 8.06
CA SER A 321 -5.75 -29.97 9.24
C SER A 321 -5.83 -28.47 9.49
N ALA A 322 -4.85 -27.69 9.03
CA ALA A 322 -4.85 -26.25 9.15
C ALA A 322 -5.76 -25.60 8.11
N ILE A 323 -5.78 -26.07 6.87
CA ILE A 323 -6.67 -25.55 5.82
C ILE A 323 -8.15 -25.77 6.19
N ASP A 324 -8.46 -26.93 6.76
CA ASP A 324 -9.82 -27.27 7.19
C ASP A 324 -10.22 -26.58 8.52
N SER A 325 -9.29 -25.86 9.18
CA SER A 325 -9.54 -25.19 10.45
C SER A 325 -10.26 -23.86 10.22
N PRO A 326 -11.37 -23.58 10.94
CA PRO A 326 -12.03 -22.27 10.92
C PRO A 326 -11.08 -21.12 11.27
N ASP A 327 -10.07 -21.37 12.11
CA ASP A 327 -9.08 -20.37 12.51
C ASP A 327 -8.23 -19.85 11.34
N ASN A 328 -8.20 -20.57 10.21
CA ASN A 328 -7.46 -20.23 9.01
C ASN A 328 -8.38 -19.87 7.82
N ALA A 329 -9.62 -19.47 8.10
CA ALA A 329 -10.54 -18.94 7.10
C ALA A 329 -9.86 -17.86 6.24
N GLY A 330 -10.18 -17.88 4.93
CA GLY A 330 -9.61 -16.98 3.93
C GLY A 330 -8.32 -17.47 3.27
N MET A 331 -7.69 -18.55 3.74
CA MET A 331 -6.50 -19.12 3.09
C MET A 331 -6.81 -19.79 1.74
N VAL A 332 -7.96 -20.43 1.61
CA VAL A 332 -8.45 -21.01 0.36
C VAL A 332 -9.82 -20.41 0.09
N MET A 333 -10.01 -19.88 -1.11
CA MET A 333 -11.30 -19.33 -1.52
C MET A 333 -11.63 -19.76 -2.93
N ALA A 334 -12.92 -19.99 -3.17
CA ALA A 334 -13.46 -20.23 -4.50
C ALA A 334 -14.92 -19.74 -4.52
N PRO A 335 -15.44 -19.21 -5.64
CA PRO A 335 -16.79 -18.66 -5.70
C PRO A 335 -17.86 -19.65 -5.20
N PHE A 336 -17.74 -20.93 -5.56
CA PHE A 336 -18.71 -21.96 -5.15
C PHE A 336 -18.77 -22.23 -3.63
N MET A 337 -17.77 -21.79 -2.85
CA MET A 337 -17.77 -21.88 -1.38
C MET A 337 -18.66 -20.81 -0.74
N TYR A 338 -19.01 -19.77 -1.49
CA TYR A 338 -19.71 -18.56 -1.03
C TYR A 338 -20.83 -18.19 -1.99
N ARG A 339 -21.77 -19.12 -2.18
CA ARG A 339 -22.87 -18.99 -3.16
C ARG A 339 -23.90 -17.91 -2.82
N ASP A 340 -23.87 -17.46 -1.58
CA ASP A 340 -24.67 -16.38 -1.02
C ASP A 340 -24.13 -14.99 -1.38
N LEU A 341 -22.90 -14.89 -1.89
CA LEU A 341 -22.29 -13.64 -2.32
C LEU A 341 -22.42 -13.45 -3.84
N ASP A 342 -22.64 -12.21 -4.27
CA ASP A 342 -22.49 -11.85 -5.68
C ASP A 342 -21.01 -11.79 -6.12
N GLU A 343 -20.76 -11.65 -7.43
CA GLU A 343 -19.38 -11.60 -7.96
C GLU A 343 -18.55 -10.46 -7.37
N SER A 344 -19.17 -9.29 -7.13
CA SER A 344 -18.49 -8.11 -6.59
C SER A 344 -18.17 -8.30 -5.10
N GLU A 345 -19.14 -8.78 -4.33
CA GLU A 345 -18.97 -9.10 -2.90
C GLU A 345 -17.89 -10.17 -2.70
N TYR A 346 -17.85 -11.18 -3.56
CA TYR A 346 -16.79 -12.18 -3.55
C TYR A 346 -15.41 -11.58 -3.82
N GLU A 347 -15.27 -10.68 -4.81
CA GLU A 347 -14.01 -10.00 -5.09
C GLU A 347 -13.52 -9.15 -3.91
N HIS A 348 -14.42 -8.41 -3.25
CA HIS A 348 -14.12 -7.66 -2.03
C HIS A 348 -13.69 -8.59 -0.89
N MET A 349 -14.42 -9.69 -0.67
CA MET A 349 -14.07 -10.69 0.33
C MET A 349 -12.70 -11.32 0.05
N ALA A 350 -12.36 -11.58 -1.22
CA ALA A 350 -11.07 -12.16 -1.59
C ALA A 350 -9.88 -11.24 -1.28
N LYS A 351 -10.04 -9.92 -1.53
CA LYS A 351 -9.06 -8.91 -1.12
C LYS A 351 -8.92 -8.85 0.40
N CYS A 352 -10.04 -8.79 1.12
CA CYS A 352 -10.09 -8.79 2.58
C CYS A 352 -9.39 -10.03 3.18
N ALA A 353 -9.65 -11.21 2.64
CA ALA A 353 -9.07 -12.47 3.13
C ALA A 353 -7.54 -12.50 3.03
N THR A 354 -6.96 -11.91 1.97
CA THR A 354 -5.51 -11.79 1.82
C THR A 354 -4.92 -10.94 2.95
N ASP A 355 -5.55 -9.80 3.23
CA ASP A 355 -5.17 -8.89 4.32
C ASP A 355 -5.24 -9.61 5.67
N VAL A 356 -6.34 -10.34 5.93
CA VAL A 356 -6.58 -11.12 7.17
C VAL A 356 -5.54 -12.23 7.36
N VAL A 357 -5.16 -12.94 6.30
CA VAL A 357 -4.11 -13.97 6.36
C VAL A 357 -2.76 -13.37 6.78
N GLN A 358 -2.42 -12.18 6.27
CA GLN A 358 -1.22 -11.46 6.69
C GLN A 358 -1.33 -10.95 8.12
N TRP A 359 -2.48 -10.37 8.52
CA TRP A 359 -2.72 -9.96 9.92
C TRP A 359 -2.58 -11.11 10.91
N ARG A 360 -3.00 -12.32 10.53
CA ARG A 360 -2.87 -13.51 11.36
C ARG A 360 -1.40 -13.91 11.55
N ALA A 361 -0.59 -13.78 10.49
CA ALA A 361 0.83 -14.05 10.57
C ALA A 361 1.57 -12.99 11.42
N ASP A 362 1.20 -11.73 11.19
CA ASP A 362 1.70 -10.57 11.92
C ASP A 362 1.43 -10.68 13.41
N GLU A 363 0.17 -10.91 13.79
CA GLU A 363 -0.25 -11.00 15.20
C GLU A 363 0.57 -12.07 15.93
N ARG A 364 0.68 -13.27 15.39
CA ARG A 364 1.37 -14.38 16.07
C ARG A 364 2.86 -14.10 16.30
N VAL A 365 3.54 -13.50 15.32
CA VAL A 365 4.96 -13.14 15.48
C VAL A 365 5.11 -11.96 16.44
N PHE A 366 4.26 -10.94 16.27
CA PHE A 366 4.31 -9.72 17.06
C PHE A 366 4.04 -9.98 18.54
N THR A 367 3.09 -10.87 18.87
CA THR A 367 2.75 -11.26 20.24
C THR A 367 3.69 -12.32 20.83
N GLY A 368 4.58 -12.90 20.01
CA GLY A 368 5.61 -13.86 20.44
C GLY A 368 5.10 -15.29 20.61
N VAL A 369 4.02 -15.67 19.92
CA VAL A 369 3.41 -17.01 19.96
C VAL A 369 3.66 -17.82 18.69
N ALA A 370 4.39 -17.25 17.71
CA ALA A 370 4.72 -17.91 16.46
C ALA A 370 5.87 -18.93 16.61
N PRO A 371 5.69 -20.20 16.24
CA PRO A 371 6.79 -21.16 16.17
C PRO A 371 7.68 -20.91 14.95
N ALA A 372 8.99 -21.15 15.06
CA ALA A 372 9.90 -21.04 13.92
C ALA A 372 9.59 -22.10 12.84
N LEU A 373 9.55 -21.69 11.57
CA LEU A 373 9.30 -22.57 10.42
C LEU A 373 10.45 -23.58 10.24
N GLY A 374 10.13 -24.86 10.04
CA GLY A 374 11.16 -25.89 9.83
C GLY A 374 11.89 -26.34 11.10
N SER A 375 11.41 -25.98 12.29
CA SER A 375 11.98 -26.32 13.60
C SER A 375 11.88 -27.81 13.99
N GLY A 376 11.53 -28.71 13.06
CA GLY A 376 11.54 -30.16 13.27
C GLY A 376 10.65 -30.66 14.41
N GLY A 377 9.64 -29.88 14.82
CA GLY A 377 8.76 -30.23 15.94
C GLY A 377 9.27 -29.82 17.33
N THR A 378 10.37 -29.07 17.43
CA THR A 378 10.88 -28.55 18.72
C THR A 378 9.97 -27.50 19.36
N GLY A 379 9.04 -26.91 18.59
CA GLY A 379 8.06 -25.94 19.10
C GLY A 379 8.67 -24.61 19.55
N GLN A 380 9.93 -24.35 19.23
CA GLN A 380 10.62 -23.14 19.67
C GLN A 380 9.97 -21.89 19.07
N LEU A 381 9.49 -21.01 19.94
CA LEU A 381 8.83 -19.76 19.56
C LEU A 381 9.86 -18.74 19.10
N LEU A 382 9.54 -18.01 18.03
CA LEU A 382 10.32 -16.88 17.56
C LEU A 382 10.25 -15.75 18.60
N PRO A 383 11.35 -15.00 18.80
CA PRO A 383 11.34 -13.85 19.68
C PRO A 383 10.40 -12.75 19.13
N PRO A 384 9.61 -12.09 19.99
CA PRO A 384 8.77 -10.98 19.55
C PRO A 384 9.64 -9.80 19.05
N PRO A 385 9.29 -9.19 17.91
CA PRO A 385 10.06 -8.09 17.36
C PRO A 385 9.92 -6.80 18.16
N ARG A 386 10.97 -5.98 18.16
CA ARG A 386 10.92 -4.59 18.66
C ARG A 386 10.23 -3.68 17.66
N VAL A 387 10.43 -3.95 16.37
CA VAL A 387 9.79 -3.28 15.25
C VAL A 387 9.33 -4.33 14.24
N HIS A 388 8.08 -4.27 13.85
CA HIS A 388 7.49 -5.10 12.81
C HIS A 388 7.05 -4.23 11.65
N LEU A 389 7.56 -4.52 10.45
CA LEU A 389 7.26 -3.79 9.22
C LEU A 389 6.40 -4.65 8.30
N ARG A 390 5.12 -4.33 8.22
CA ARG A 390 4.15 -4.95 7.30
C ARG A 390 4.34 -4.38 5.89
N ASP A 391 4.39 -5.22 4.86
CA ASP A 391 4.25 -4.76 3.47
C ASP A 391 2.82 -4.23 3.28
N GLY A 392 2.69 -2.95 2.95
CA GLY A 392 1.41 -2.27 2.86
C GLY A 392 1.01 -1.54 4.14
N THR A 393 -0.30 -1.28 4.26
CA THR A 393 -0.89 -0.45 5.32
C THR A 393 -1.19 -1.28 6.56
N VAL A 394 -1.04 -0.69 7.74
CA VAL A 394 -1.58 -1.21 9.01
C VAL A 394 -3.02 -0.74 9.25
N THR A 395 -3.57 0.10 8.38
CA THR A 395 -5.01 0.35 8.33
C THR A 395 -5.70 -0.84 7.66
N LEU A 396 -6.68 -1.44 8.32
CA LEU A 396 -7.48 -2.54 7.75
C LEU A 396 -8.09 -2.15 6.41
N GLN A 397 -7.99 -3.00 5.38
CA GLN A 397 -8.57 -2.69 4.07
C GLN A 397 -10.10 -2.54 4.15
N GLU A 398 -10.76 -3.56 4.70
CA GLU A 398 -12.19 -3.55 4.97
C GLU A 398 -12.44 -3.22 6.44
N ARG A 399 -13.11 -2.09 6.69
CA ARG A 399 -13.28 -1.51 8.03
C ARG A 399 -14.55 -0.68 8.17
N GLU A 400 -15.41 -0.70 7.16
CA GLU A 400 -16.64 0.08 7.16
C GLU A 400 -17.67 -0.52 8.12
N SER A 401 -18.42 0.31 8.85
CA SER A 401 -19.35 -0.18 9.87
C SER A 401 -20.44 -1.06 9.28
N HIS A 402 -20.87 -0.73 8.06
CA HIS A 402 -21.86 -1.50 7.33
C HIS A 402 -21.33 -2.82 6.75
N HIS A 403 -20.02 -2.98 6.57
CA HIS A 403 -19.40 -4.28 6.25
C HIS A 403 -19.29 -5.14 7.52
N TYR A 404 -18.81 -4.55 8.61
CA TYR A 404 -18.65 -5.25 9.90
C TYR A 404 -19.97 -5.82 10.45
N MET A 405 -21.09 -5.12 10.21
CA MET A 405 -22.41 -5.51 10.73
C MET A 405 -23.09 -6.66 9.99
N ARG A 406 -22.57 -7.09 8.84
CA ARG A 406 -23.20 -8.15 8.03
C ARG A 406 -23.15 -9.50 8.73
N ASN A 407 -24.22 -10.28 8.64
CA ASN A 407 -24.32 -11.59 9.28
C ASN A 407 -24.08 -12.73 8.26
N ASP A 408 -22.98 -12.63 7.52
CA ASP A 408 -22.59 -13.57 6.46
C ASP A 408 -21.07 -13.80 6.48
N ALA A 409 -20.59 -14.62 5.53
CA ALA A 409 -19.18 -14.97 5.41
C ALA A 409 -18.27 -13.75 5.14
N TYR A 410 -18.79 -12.74 4.44
CA TYR A 410 -18.05 -11.50 4.20
C TYR A 410 -17.88 -10.70 5.50
N GLY A 411 -18.96 -10.52 6.27
CA GLY A 411 -18.93 -9.88 7.59
C GLY A 411 -18.00 -10.61 8.57
N ASP A 412 -17.97 -11.94 8.57
CA ASP A 412 -17.06 -12.75 9.40
C ASP A 412 -15.59 -12.48 9.08
N MET A 413 -15.26 -12.30 7.79
CA MET A 413 -13.90 -11.96 7.37
C MET A 413 -13.48 -10.57 7.85
N VAL A 414 -14.38 -9.58 7.71
CA VAL A 414 -14.14 -8.21 8.19
C VAL A 414 -13.95 -8.19 9.71
N ARG A 415 -14.82 -8.90 10.46
CA ARG A 415 -14.68 -9.07 11.92
C ARG A 415 -13.34 -9.69 12.31
N SER A 416 -12.87 -10.68 11.54
CA SER A 416 -11.58 -11.33 11.79
C SER A 416 -10.40 -10.37 11.68
N GLY A 417 -10.40 -9.49 10.66
CA GLY A 417 -9.39 -8.44 10.51
C GLY A 417 -9.39 -7.45 11.67
N VAL A 418 -10.57 -6.94 12.04
CA VAL A 418 -10.74 -6.01 13.18
C VAL A 418 -10.26 -6.64 14.49
N HIS A 419 -10.61 -7.90 14.74
CA HIS A 419 -10.18 -8.64 15.93
C HIS A 419 -8.66 -8.80 16.01
N LEU A 420 -8.00 -9.16 14.90
CA LEU A 420 -6.55 -9.31 14.85
C LEU A 420 -5.84 -7.97 15.08
N SER A 421 -6.32 -6.89 14.47
CA SER A 421 -5.78 -5.54 14.71
C SER A 421 -5.95 -5.12 16.17
N ASN A 422 -7.11 -5.40 16.78
CA ASN A 422 -7.37 -5.09 18.19
C ASN A 422 -6.43 -5.87 19.14
N LYS A 423 -6.12 -7.14 18.83
CA LYS A 423 -5.13 -7.93 19.59
C LYS A 423 -3.74 -7.31 19.54
N ILE A 424 -3.31 -6.84 18.37
CA ILE A 424 -2.02 -6.15 18.23
C ILE A 424 -2.02 -4.84 19.03
N LEU A 425 -3.09 -4.04 18.95
CA LEU A 425 -3.22 -2.82 19.74
C LEU A 425 -3.14 -3.09 21.25
N THR A 426 -3.91 -4.07 21.72
CA THR A 426 -3.92 -4.51 23.12
C THR A 426 -2.52 -4.95 23.56
N HIS A 427 -1.79 -5.66 22.70
CA HIS A 427 -0.41 -6.03 22.96
C HIS A 427 0.49 -4.81 23.14
N ILE A 428 0.38 -3.80 22.27
CA ILE A 428 1.14 -2.55 22.37
C ILE A 428 0.85 -1.86 23.71
N GLN A 429 -0.43 -1.69 24.06
CA GLN A 429 -0.84 -1.02 25.30
C GLN A 429 -0.37 -1.74 26.57
N SER A 430 -0.31 -3.08 26.55
CA SER A 430 0.05 -3.89 27.73
C SER A 430 1.53 -3.82 28.12
N ARG A 431 2.40 -3.28 27.27
CA ARG A 431 3.87 -3.34 27.46
C ARG A 431 4.39 -2.05 28.10
N ARG A 432 5.31 -2.18 29.06
CA ARG A 432 6.04 -1.04 29.64
C ARG A 432 6.91 -0.33 28.60
N GLU A 433 7.57 -1.12 27.75
CA GLU A 433 8.28 -0.61 26.58
C GLU A 433 7.63 -1.18 25.32
N PRO A 434 6.61 -0.52 24.77
CA PRO A 434 5.89 -1.14 23.68
C PRO A 434 6.72 -1.27 22.40
N PRO A 435 6.59 -2.40 21.70
CA PRO A 435 7.10 -2.55 20.34
C PRO A 435 6.35 -1.63 19.37
N VAL A 436 6.87 -1.48 18.15
CA VAL A 436 6.24 -0.71 17.07
C VAL A 436 5.73 -1.66 16.00
N PHE A 437 4.43 -1.63 15.75
CA PHE A 437 3.81 -2.30 14.62
C PHE A 437 3.54 -1.26 13.53
N ALA A 438 4.26 -1.36 12.41
CA ALA A 438 4.25 -0.35 11.36
C ALA A 438 4.07 -0.98 9.97
N GLY A 439 3.47 -0.21 9.06
CA GLY A 439 3.33 -0.52 7.65
C GLY A 439 4.31 0.30 6.82
N ALA A 440 4.80 -0.30 5.73
CA ALA A 440 5.56 0.38 4.69
C ALA A 440 4.74 0.38 3.39
N VAL A 441 4.06 1.49 3.13
CA VAL A 441 3.07 1.63 2.06
C VAL A 441 3.76 2.11 0.79
N LYS A 442 4.07 1.15 -0.11
CA LYS A 442 4.74 1.39 -1.39
C LYS A 442 3.96 2.24 -2.37
N GLY A 443 2.63 2.29 -2.25
CA GLY A 443 1.75 3.10 -3.08
C GLY A 443 0.60 3.61 -2.23
N SER A 444 0.52 4.92 -2.04
CA SER A 444 -0.59 5.55 -1.35
C SER A 444 -1.26 6.54 -2.29
N GLN A 445 -2.58 6.50 -2.33
CA GLN A 445 -3.40 7.49 -3.03
C GLN A 445 -3.83 8.67 -2.13
N LEU A 446 -3.03 9.00 -1.10
CA LEU A 446 -3.33 10.14 -0.25
C LEU A 446 -2.79 11.39 -0.95
N HIS A 447 -3.51 12.51 -0.81
CA HIS A 447 -3.10 13.83 -1.31
C HIS A 447 -2.98 14.85 -0.17
N LEU A 448 -2.79 14.36 1.06
CA LEU A 448 -2.87 15.16 2.28
C LEU A 448 -1.64 16.04 2.47
N PHE A 449 -0.44 15.47 2.43
CA PHE A 449 0.80 16.24 2.53
C PHE A 449 0.98 17.13 1.31
N GLY A 450 0.67 16.62 0.12
CA GLY A 450 0.67 17.36 -1.13
C GLY A 450 -0.20 18.61 -1.05
N THR A 451 -1.38 18.54 -0.45
CA THR A 451 -2.24 19.71 -0.22
C THR A 451 -1.53 20.80 0.60
N PHE A 452 -0.89 20.43 1.72
CA PHE A 452 -0.18 21.40 2.56
C PHE A 452 1.07 21.96 1.87
N ILE A 453 1.85 21.11 1.20
CA ILE A 453 3.08 21.52 0.51
C ILE A 453 2.75 22.44 -0.67
N ASN A 454 1.76 22.09 -1.50
CA ASN A 454 1.35 22.90 -2.64
C ASN A 454 0.80 24.27 -2.20
N TRP A 455 0.02 24.29 -1.12
CA TRP A 455 -0.46 25.54 -0.53
C TRP A 455 0.71 26.40 -0.04
N PHE A 456 1.65 25.81 0.70
CA PHE A 456 2.84 26.49 1.22
C PHE A 456 3.74 27.06 0.14
N ILE A 457 3.95 26.34 -0.98
CA ILE A 457 4.74 26.86 -2.12
C ILE A 457 4.14 28.16 -2.66
N THR A 458 2.81 28.23 -2.73
CA THR A 458 2.06 29.35 -3.32
C THR A 458 1.91 30.53 -2.36
N HIS A 459 1.80 30.26 -1.05
CA HIS A 459 1.43 31.28 -0.05
C HIS A 459 2.52 31.60 0.98
N GLY A 460 3.56 30.76 1.07
CA GLY A 460 4.56 30.85 2.13
C GLY A 460 3.97 30.52 3.51
N HIS A 461 4.59 31.07 4.56
CA HIS A 461 4.07 31.05 5.92
C HIS A 461 4.51 32.34 6.65
N PRO A 462 3.70 33.41 6.61
CA PRO A 462 4.05 34.71 7.16
C PRO A 462 4.40 34.68 8.65
N ALA A 463 3.72 33.84 9.45
CA ALA A 463 4.00 33.69 10.88
C ALA A 463 5.41 33.17 11.17
N SER A 464 6.01 32.40 10.25
CA SER A 464 7.41 31.96 10.33
C SER A 464 8.37 32.85 9.52
N GLY A 465 7.91 33.99 9.00
CA GLY A 465 8.71 34.88 8.16
C GLY A 465 9.11 34.27 6.82
N VAL A 466 8.34 33.30 6.30
CA VAL A 466 8.62 32.64 5.02
C VAL A 466 7.70 33.22 3.95
N GLU A 467 8.30 33.83 2.92
CA GLU A 467 7.58 34.34 1.75
C GLU A 467 7.14 33.21 0.80
N PRO A 468 6.13 33.45 -0.06
CA PRO A 468 5.79 32.57 -1.17
C PRO A 468 7.02 32.18 -2.01
N ILE A 469 7.10 30.91 -2.39
CA ILE A 469 8.23 30.36 -3.15
C ILE A 469 7.98 30.48 -4.65
N ALA A 470 6.76 30.18 -5.08
CA ALA A 470 6.31 30.28 -6.47
C ALA A 470 4.81 30.63 -6.48
N VAL A 471 4.49 31.90 -6.72
CA VAL A 471 3.10 32.40 -6.70
C VAL A 471 2.29 31.88 -7.89
N ASP A 472 2.96 31.57 -9.00
CA ASP A 472 2.39 30.97 -10.21
C ASP A 472 2.34 29.43 -10.16
N TRP A 473 2.60 28.84 -8.98
CA TRP A 473 2.51 27.40 -8.79
C TRP A 473 1.09 26.91 -9.09
N ASN A 474 0.97 26.09 -10.14
CA ASN A 474 -0.31 25.50 -10.51
C ASN A 474 -0.73 24.42 -9.51
N VAL A 475 -1.44 24.83 -8.47
CA VAL A 475 -1.97 23.96 -7.40
C VAL A 475 -2.90 22.89 -7.96
N SER A 476 -3.74 23.21 -8.95
CA SER A 476 -4.71 22.27 -9.53
C SER A 476 -4.06 21.09 -10.24
N LYS A 477 -2.95 21.32 -10.94
CA LYS A 477 -2.16 20.23 -11.53
C LYS A 477 -1.37 19.47 -10.46
N ALA A 478 -0.76 20.20 -9.54
CA ALA A 478 0.05 19.60 -8.49
C ALA A 478 -0.77 18.77 -7.49
N SER A 479 -2.07 19.05 -7.33
CA SER A 479 -2.98 18.25 -6.49
C SER A 479 -3.31 16.88 -7.10
N LEU A 480 -3.04 16.66 -8.38
CA LEU A 480 -3.19 15.34 -9.02
C LEU A 480 -2.03 14.38 -8.65
N ILE A 481 -0.93 14.92 -8.10
CA ILE A 481 0.21 14.13 -7.68
C ILE A 481 -0.05 13.58 -6.27
N ALA A 482 0.10 12.27 -6.11
CA ALA A 482 -0.06 11.61 -4.82
C ALA A 482 1.08 11.97 -3.84
N ASP A 483 0.80 11.86 -2.54
CA ASP A 483 1.73 12.21 -1.47
C ASP A 483 3.04 11.43 -1.57
N ASN A 484 3.01 10.12 -1.90
CA ASN A 484 4.25 9.35 -2.05
C ASN A 484 5.18 9.98 -3.09
N GLU A 485 4.64 10.46 -4.21
CA GLU A 485 5.42 11.05 -5.30
C GLU A 485 5.90 12.47 -4.94
N MET A 486 4.99 13.30 -4.44
CA MET A 486 5.29 14.69 -4.05
C MET A 486 6.32 14.74 -2.90
N VAL A 487 6.11 13.95 -1.85
CA VAL A 487 6.96 13.96 -0.66
C VAL A 487 8.29 13.26 -0.93
N SER A 488 8.33 12.18 -1.71
CA SER A 488 9.60 11.57 -2.13
C SER A 488 10.46 12.56 -2.89
N SER A 489 9.86 13.26 -3.87
CA SER A 489 10.54 14.28 -4.66
C SER A 489 11.05 15.42 -3.79
N LEU A 490 10.22 15.91 -2.86
CA LEU A 490 10.58 16.97 -1.92
C LEU A 490 11.76 16.57 -1.03
N LEU A 491 11.69 15.41 -0.36
CA LEU A 491 12.72 14.97 0.60
C LEU A 491 14.03 14.59 -0.11
N ALA A 492 13.97 14.02 -1.30
CA ALA A 492 15.15 13.70 -2.10
C ALA A 492 15.96 14.96 -2.49
N THR A 493 15.33 16.14 -2.54
CA THR A 493 16.07 17.39 -2.78
C THR A 493 17.02 17.77 -1.64
N LEU A 494 16.78 17.26 -0.42
CA LEU A 494 17.59 17.54 0.77
C LEU A 494 18.74 16.53 0.95
N ASN A 495 18.66 15.36 0.33
CA ASN A 495 19.63 14.28 0.50
C ASN A 495 20.22 13.81 -0.84
N PRO A 496 21.08 14.62 -1.50
CA PRO A 496 21.63 14.27 -2.81
C PRO A 496 22.68 13.14 -2.76
N ASP A 497 23.32 12.89 -1.61
CA ASP A 497 24.43 11.94 -1.44
C ASP A 497 24.13 10.91 -0.35
N ARG A 498 24.33 9.61 -0.62
CA ARG A 498 23.94 8.46 0.23
C ARG A 498 24.65 8.38 1.60
N ASP A 499 25.77 9.09 1.76
CA ASP A 499 26.73 8.83 2.84
C ASP A 499 26.40 9.51 4.17
N ARG A 500 25.11 9.64 4.50
CA ARG A 500 24.69 10.25 5.76
C ARG A 500 23.81 9.30 6.55
N ASP A 501 24.16 9.15 7.83
CA ASP A 501 23.30 8.58 8.88
C ASP A 501 22.14 9.54 9.23
N GLU A 502 21.77 10.45 8.32
CA GLU A 502 20.76 11.49 8.49
C GLU A 502 19.59 11.23 7.54
N TYR A 503 18.38 11.28 8.10
CA TYR A 503 17.12 11.05 7.42
C TYR A 503 16.22 12.27 7.59
N PHE A 504 15.73 12.81 6.48
CA PHE A 504 14.73 13.87 6.53
C PHE A 504 13.34 13.26 6.63
N CYS A 505 12.63 13.55 7.71
CA CYS A 505 11.28 13.05 7.95
C CYS A 505 10.28 14.20 7.87
N THR A 506 9.06 13.92 7.40
CA THR A 506 7.96 14.85 7.61
C THR A 506 7.54 14.85 9.07
N PHE A 507 6.74 15.84 9.48
CA PHE A 507 5.90 15.70 10.67
C PHE A 507 5.04 14.43 10.59
N ALA A 508 4.64 13.94 11.75
CA ALA A 508 3.80 12.76 11.89
C ALA A 508 2.34 13.17 12.15
N LEU A 509 1.42 12.50 11.49
CA LEU A 509 -0.01 12.78 11.56
C LEU A 509 -0.79 11.57 12.06
N LEU A 510 -1.57 11.75 13.12
CA LEU A 510 -2.49 10.76 13.65
C LEU A 510 -3.85 10.84 12.96
N ARG A 511 -4.33 9.66 12.57
CA ARG A 511 -5.67 9.44 12.04
C ARG A 511 -6.36 8.37 12.90
N PRO A 512 -7.43 8.71 13.62
CA PRO A 512 -8.10 7.73 14.46
C PRO A 512 -8.91 6.77 13.58
N PHE A 513 -9.13 5.53 14.05
CA PHE A 513 -9.81 4.49 13.26
C PHE A 513 -11.17 4.95 12.69
N HIS A 514 -12.00 5.61 13.49
CA HIS A 514 -13.31 6.10 13.05
C HIS A 514 -13.26 7.13 11.91
N ALA A 515 -12.16 7.87 11.77
CA ALA A 515 -11.97 8.80 10.65
C ALA A 515 -11.70 8.08 9.32
N LEU A 516 -11.36 6.79 9.39
CA LEU A 516 -11.03 5.94 8.25
C LEU A 516 -12.23 5.09 7.78
N THR A 517 -13.35 5.15 8.50
CA THR A 517 -14.60 4.43 8.19
C THR A 517 -15.68 5.39 7.70
N ASP A 518 -16.88 4.88 7.45
CA ASP A 518 -18.11 5.57 7.07
C ASP A 518 -18.64 6.49 8.18
N MET A 519 -18.06 6.40 9.37
CA MET A 519 -18.43 7.15 10.56
C MET A 519 -17.56 8.41 10.75
N TYR A 520 -16.74 8.78 9.77
CA TYR A 520 -15.88 9.95 9.85
C TYR A 520 -16.63 11.27 10.15
N ARG A 521 -17.91 11.39 9.77
CA ARG A 521 -18.76 12.56 10.07
C ARG A 521 -19.41 12.51 11.45
N ASP A 522 -19.43 11.33 12.04
CA ASP A 522 -20.18 11.05 13.25
C ASP A 522 -19.48 11.52 14.52
N TYR A 523 -18.19 11.84 14.41
CA TYR A 523 -17.34 12.28 15.51
C TYR A 523 -17.63 13.73 15.89
N ALA A 524 -18.05 13.93 17.13
CA ALA A 524 -18.44 15.24 17.65
C ALA A 524 -17.40 15.90 18.54
N ARG A 525 -16.70 15.10 19.33
CA ARG A 525 -15.71 15.54 20.31
C ARG A 525 -14.90 14.35 20.80
N GLU A 526 -13.75 14.64 21.35
CA GLU A 526 -12.92 13.67 22.05
C GLU A 526 -13.45 13.49 23.48
N GLU A 527 -14.13 12.39 23.72
CA GLU A 527 -14.71 12.01 25.01
C GLU A 527 -14.64 10.49 25.14
N GLU A 528 -14.22 10.02 26.31
CA GLU A 528 -14.17 8.59 26.63
C GLU A 528 -15.59 8.01 26.64
N GLY A 529 -15.79 6.89 25.95
CA GLY A 529 -17.09 6.22 25.84
C GLY A 529 -18.02 6.82 24.77
N PHE A 530 -17.59 7.83 24.02
CA PHE A 530 -18.40 8.43 22.95
C PHE A 530 -18.87 7.40 21.92
N TRP A 531 -17.95 6.54 21.44
CA TRP A 531 -18.26 5.50 20.46
C TRP A 531 -19.03 4.35 21.09
N THR A 532 -18.73 3.99 22.34
CA THR A 532 -19.53 3.03 23.10
C THR A 532 -21.00 3.44 23.13
N ASP A 533 -21.30 4.66 23.60
CA ASP A 533 -22.66 5.18 23.69
C ASP A 533 -23.35 5.24 22.32
N LYS A 534 -22.59 5.61 21.28
CA LYS A 534 -23.11 5.71 19.91
C LYS A 534 -23.43 4.33 19.33
N MET A 535 -22.57 3.34 19.56
CA MET A 535 -22.75 1.98 19.09
C MET A 535 -23.84 1.25 19.87
N ASP A 536 -24.00 1.54 21.15
CA ASP A 536 -25.10 1.00 21.94
C ASP A 536 -26.46 1.50 21.41
N LYS A 537 -26.59 2.79 21.10
CA LYS A 537 -27.80 3.33 20.46
C LYS A 537 -28.08 2.64 19.13
N ARG A 538 -27.06 2.46 18.29
CA ARG A 538 -27.18 1.76 16.99
C ARG A 538 -27.61 0.31 17.18
N ARG A 539 -27.06 -0.39 18.16
CA ARG A 539 -27.46 -1.75 18.54
C ARG A 539 -28.94 -1.80 18.92
N HIS A 540 -29.41 -0.90 19.79
CA HIS A 540 -30.82 -0.82 20.18
C HIS A 540 -31.74 -0.55 18.98
N GLU A 541 -31.35 0.33 18.07
CA GLU A 541 -32.09 0.57 16.83
C GLU A 541 -32.18 -0.69 15.97
N HIS A 542 -31.09 -1.45 15.83
CA HIS A 542 -31.11 -2.70 15.07
C HIS A 542 -32.00 -3.76 15.74
N MET A 543 -31.93 -3.89 17.07
CA MET A 543 -32.79 -4.78 17.86
C MET A 543 -34.29 -4.47 17.68
N SER A 544 -34.63 -3.19 17.54
CA SER A 544 -36.00 -2.73 17.29
C SER A 544 -36.55 -3.04 15.89
N ARG A 545 -35.71 -3.52 14.95
CA ARG A 545 -36.08 -3.83 13.56
C ARG A 545 -36.09 -5.35 13.34
N PRO A 546 -37.25 -6.04 13.45
CA PRO A 546 -37.31 -7.51 13.43
C PRO A 546 -36.73 -8.14 12.16
N THR A 547 -36.93 -7.51 11.00
CA THR A 547 -36.51 -8.01 9.68
C THR A 547 -35.03 -7.77 9.35
N MET A 548 -34.32 -6.99 10.15
CA MET A 548 -32.92 -6.66 9.88
C MET A 548 -32.01 -7.79 10.37
N ASP A 549 -31.31 -8.47 9.47
CA ASP A 549 -30.25 -9.41 9.84
C ASP A 549 -28.94 -8.65 10.05
N SER A 550 -28.41 -8.67 11.26
CA SER A 550 -27.28 -7.81 11.66
C SER A 550 -26.52 -8.43 12.82
N TYR A 551 -25.20 -8.50 12.67
CA TYR A 551 -24.26 -8.95 13.70
C TYR A 551 -24.45 -8.21 15.04
N TRP A 552 -24.74 -6.89 15.01
CA TRP A 552 -24.96 -6.11 16.24
C TRP A 552 -26.03 -6.69 17.17
N LYS A 553 -27.00 -7.46 16.67
CA LYS A 553 -28.02 -8.12 17.49
C LYS A 553 -27.47 -9.28 18.33
N THR A 554 -26.28 -9.77 17.99
CA THR A 554 -25.59 -10.88 18.67
C THR A 554 -24.58 -10.42 19.71
N VAL A 555 -24.36 -9.11 19.82
CA VAL A 555 -23.37 -8.51 20.72
C VAL A 555 -23.99 -8.26 22.09
N ASP A 556 -23.56 -9.03 23.10
CA ASP A 556 -24.05 -8.92 24.48
C ASP A 556 -23.49 -7.67 25.19
N VAL A 557 -22.18 -7.45 25.12
CA VAL A 557 -21.45 -6.34 25.76
C VAL A 557 -20.80 -5.50 24.68
N ILE A 558 -21.30 -4.29 24.46
CA ILE A 558 -20.89 -3.45 23.31
C ILE A 558 -19.51 -2.84 23.53
N GLU A 559 -19.13 -2.61 24.79
CA GLU A 559 -17.83 -2.11 25.23
C GLU A 559 -16.68 -3.09 24.91
N ASP A 560 -17.00 -4.38 24.85
CA ASP A 560 -16.02 -5.44 24.61
C ASP A 560 -15.88 -5.80 23.12
N ASP A 561 -16.77 -5.29 22.27
CA ASP A 561 -16.69 -5.54 20.84
C ASP A 561 -15.42 -4.92 20.24
N PRO A 562 -14.62 -5.69 19.46
CA PRO A 562 -13.37 -5.20 18.89
C PRO A 562 -13.52 -3.95 18.01
N TYR A 563 -14.62 -3.80 17.27
CA TYR A 563 -14.83 -2.63 16.43
C TYR A 563 -15.07 -1.37 17.25
N VAL A 564 -15.84 -1.49 18.33
CA VAL A 564 -16.09 -0.40 19.28
C VAL A 564 -14.78 0.02 19.96
N ARG A 565 -13.98 -0.94 20.43
CA ARG A 565 -12.66 -0.66 21.02
C ARG A 565 -11.71 0.00 20.03
N MET A 566 -11.67 -0.46 18.77
CA MET A 566 -10.86 0.18 17.73
C MET A 566 -11.34 1.62 17.48
N CYS A 567 -12.65 1.89 17.48
CA CYS A 567 -13.18 3.25 17.36
C CYS A 567 -12.76 4.15 18.51
N GLU A 568 -12.71 3.64 19.74
CA GLU A 568 -12.29 4.38 20.94
C GLU A 568 -10.78 4.59 21.03
N GLU A 569 -9.98 3.57 20.70
CA GLU A 569 -8.59 3.53 21.14
C GLU A 569 -7.55 3.55 20.03
N ALA A 570 -7.91 3.09 18.82
CA ALA A 570 -6.93 2.87 17.76
C ALA A 570 -6.60 4.16 16.99
N ASP A 571 -5.30 4.43 16.90
CA ASP A 571 -4.71 5.60 16.26
C ASP A 571 -3.63 5.18 15.27
N TYR A 572 -3.74 5.65 14.02
CA TYR A 572 -2.79 5.38 12.94
C TYR A 572 -1.96 6.62 12.70
N VAL A 573 -0.68 6.57 13.06
CA VAL A 573 0.25 7.68 12.89
C VAL A 573 1.07 7.48 11.64
N LEU A 574 0.98 8.39 10.67
CA LEU A 574 1.66 8.30 9.39
C LEU A 574 2.67 9.43 9.18
N PHE A 575 3.74 9.14 8.44
CA PHE A 575 4.82 10.08 8.10
C PHE A 575 5.66 9.53 6.93
N TYR A 576 6.54 10.36 6.38
CA TYR A 576 7.47 9.98 5.31
C TYR A 576 8.92 10.10 5.77
N VAL A 577 9.78 9.27 5.18
CA VAL A 577 11.23 9.26 5.44
C VAL A 577 11.98 9.39 4.12
N GLY A 578 12.84 10.39 4.04
CA GLY A 578 13.71 10.68 2.91
C GLY A 578 14.93 9.77 2.92
N HIS A 579 14.84 8.63 2.24
CA HIS A 579 15.93 7.67 2.07
C HIS A 579 16.12 7.23 0.61
N VAL A 580 15.50 7.96 -0.33
CA VAL A 580 15.59 7.73 -1.77
C VAL A 580 16.40 8.82 -2.43
N HIS A 581 17.21 8.43 -3.40
CA HIS A 581 18.12 9.28 -4.17
C HIS A 581 18.45 8.59 -5.50
N GLY A 582 19.09 9.31 -6.42
CA GLY A 582 19.51 8.79 -7.71
C GLY A 582 18.66 9.30 -8.87
N ASP A 583 19.05 8.92 -10.08
CA ASP A 583 18.39 9.28 -11.33
C ASP A 583 18.17 8.01 -12.18
N PRO A 584 16.92 7.57 -12.40
CA PRO A 584 15.67 8.15 -11.89
C PRO A 584 15.49 7.98 -10.38
N LEU A 585 14.71 8.88 -9.76
CA LEU A 585 14.43 8.85 -8.33
C LEU A 585 13.44 7.71 -7.99
N PRO A 586 13.78 6.77 -7.10
CA PRO A 586 12.82 5.77 -6.64
C PRO A 586 11.74 6.37 -5.73
N LEU A 587 10.54 5.80 -5.74
CA LEU A 587 9.47 6.17 -4.79
C LEU A 587 9.81 5.65 -3.38
N ALA A 588 9.74 6.53 -2.37
CA ALA A 588 9.82 6.14 -0.97
C ALA A 588 8.44 5.68 -0.46
N PRO A 589 8.39 4.65 0.40
CA PRO A 589 7.15 4.25 1.05
C PRO A 589 6.72 5.29 2.09
N ARG A 590 5.40 5.43 2.26
CA ARG A 590 4.83 6.05 3.46
C ARG A 590 4.96 5.08 4.62
N TYR A 591 5.40 5.55 5.78
CA TYR A 591 5.39 4.77 7.00
C TYR A 591 4.18 5.13 7.84
N GLU A 592 3.59 4.13 8.48
CA GLU A 592 2.51 4.35 9.44
C GLU A 592 2.55 3.31 10.54
N PHE A 593 2.20 3.69 11.76
CA PHE A 593 2.18 2.75 12.89
C PHE A 593 0.90 2.88 13.70
N LEU A 594 0.49 1.75 14.27
CA LEU A 594 -0.67 1.63 15.15
C LEU A 594 -0.27 1.96 16.59
N GLU A 595 -1.08 2.77 17.28
CA GLU A 595 -0.89 3.15 18.68
C GLU A 595 -2.24 3.49 19.33
N SER A 596 -2.23 3.79 20.64
CA SER A 596 -3.35 4.40 21.36
C SER A 596 -2.87 5.65 22.09
N LEU A 597 -3.27 6.81 21.57
CA LEU A 597 -2.74 8.14 21.92
C LEU A 597 -3.81 9.12 22.40
N ARG A 598 -5.05 9.01 21.91
CA ARG A 598 -6.13 10.01 22.14
C ARG A 598 -6.39 10.39 23.59
N PHE A 599 -6.28 9.43 24.52
CA PHE A 599 -6.51 9.67 25.96
C PHE A 599 -5.23 9.86 26.76
N ARG A 600 -4.08 10.00 26.08
CA ARG A 600 -2.82 10.40 26.73
C ARG A 600 -2.73 11.92 26.76
N GLY A 601 -2.05 12.47 27.76
CA GLY A 601 -1.74 13.91 27.76
C GLY A 601 -0.85 14.29 26.58
N ASP A 602 -1.05 15.48 26.00
CA ASP A 602 -0.37 15.96 24.78
C ASP A 602 1.15 15.70 24.79
N ALA A 603 1.83 16.02 25.90
CA ALA A 603 3.27 15.81 26.03
C ALA A 603 3.67 14.32 26.02
N GLN A 604 2.86 13.45 26.61
CA GLN A 604 3.11 12.00 26.60
C GLN A 604 2.89 11.42 25.20
N ALA A 605 1.82 11.85 24.52
CA ALA A 605 1.55 11.46 23.14
C ALA A 605 2.69 11.90 22.20
N ALA A 606 3.14 13.15 22.32
CA ALA A 606 4.26 13.67 21.53
C ALA A 606 5.57 12.92 21.78
N ALA A 607 5.90 12.63 23.05
CA ALA A 607 7.08 11.84 23.38
C ALA A 607 6.99 10.40 22.83
N ARG A 608 5.80 9.80 22.89
CA ARG A 608 5.52 8.46 22.36
C ARG A 608 5.74 8.40 20.85
N VAL A 609 5.16 9.36 20.11
CA VAL A 609 5.27 9.46 18.66
C VAL A 609 6.71 9.71 18.23
N ARG A 610 7.40 10.69 18.87
CA ARG A 610 8.81 10.98 18.59
C ARG A 610 9.68 9.73 18.75
N ARG A 611 9.53 9.01 19.88
CA ARG A 611 10.26 7.77 20.16
C ARG A 611 9.98 6.68 19.12
N ASN A 612 8.73 6.53 18.66
CA ASN A 612 8.38 5.53 17.64
C ASN A 612 8.94 5.89 16.26
N VAL A 613 8.89 7.16 15.85
CA VAL A 613 9.49 7.65 14.60
C VAL A 613 11.01 7.46 14.61
N GLU A 614 11.68 7.87 15.69
CA GLU A 614 13.12 7.69 15.88
C GLU A 614 13.54 6.21 15.84
N LEU A 615 12.80 5.34 16.53
CA LEU A 615 13.04 3.89 16.53
C LEU A 615 12.83 3.27 15.14
N LEU A 616 11.83 3.74 14.39
CA LEU A 616 11.60 3.30 13.01
C LEU A 616 12.76 3.71 12.11
N VAL A 617 13.22 4.96 12.17
CA VAL A 617 14.38 5.43 11.39
C VAL A 617 15.63 4.61 11.70
N ALA A 618 15.93 4.40 13.00
CA ALA A 618 17.06 3.58 13.41
C ALA A 618 16.96 2.13 12.92
N SER A 619 15.75 1.55 12.97
CA SER A 619 15.49 0.18 12.50
C SER A 619 15.61 0.06 10.98
N LEU A 620 15.11 1.05 10.23
CA LEU A 620 15.22 1.11 8.77
C LEU A 620 16.67 1.24 8.32
N HIS A 621 17.46 2.07 9.00
CA HIS A 621 18.90 2.16 8.78
C HIS A 621 19.58 0.80 9.05
N HIS A 622 19.28 0.17 10.20
CA HIS A 622 19.86 -1.12 10.58
C HIS A 622 19.54 -2.25 9.61
N VAL A 623 18.29 -2.36 9.14
CA VAL A 623 17.91 -3.41 8.18
C VAL A 623 18.32 -3.08 6.74
N ALA A 624 18.68 -1.83 6.47
CA ALA A 624 18.96 -1.29 5.14
C ALA A 624 17.78 -1.43 4.16
N PHE A 625 17.98 -0.86 2.96
CA PHE A 625 16.98 -0.80 1.90
C PHE A 625 17.39 -1.63 0.69
N THR A 626 16.41 -2.22 0.03
CA THR A 626 16.55 -2.97 -1.22
C THR A 626 15.70 -2.30 -2.30
N THR A 627 16.19 -2.29 -3.54
CA THR A 627 15.39 -1.88 -4.69
C THR A 627 14.45 -3.02 -5.09
N ASP A 628 13.16 -2.74 -5.11
CA ASP A 628 12.12 -3.61 -5.63
C ASP A 628 11.77 -3.18 -7.06
N MET A 629 11.59 -4.15 -7.95
CA MET A 629 11.31 -3.90 -9.37
C MET A 629 9.95 -4.48 -9.74
N ASP A 630 8.95 -3.61 -9.81
CA ASP A 630 7.60 -3.99 -10.24
C ASP A 630 7.44 -3.86 -11.76
N HIS A 631 6.53 -4.63 -12.34
CA HIS A 631 6.15 -4.47 -13.75
C HIS A 631 5.15 -3.31 -13.90
N ASN A 632 5.43 -2.39 -14.82
CA ASN A 632 4.47 -1.39 -15.25
C ASN A 632 3.40 -2.06 -16.12
N PHE A 633 2.14 -1.97 -15.68
CA PHE A 633 1.00 -2.61 -16.33
C PHE A 633 0.80 -2.18 -17.79
N LEU A 634 1.05 -0.91 -18.12
CA LEU A 634 0.79 -0.35 -19.44
C LEU A 634 1.95 -0.51 -20.43
N THR A 635 3.19 -0.50 -19.94
CA THR A 635 4.38 -0.37 -20.80
C THR A 635 5.33 -1.57 -20.73
N GLY A 636 5.09 -2.54 -19.83
CA GLY A 636 5.99 -3.67 -19.58
C GLY A 636 7.34 -3.29 -18.95
N LYS A 637 7.66 -2.00 -18.87
CA LYS A 637 8.88 -1.45 -18.26
C LYS A 637 8.89 -1.63 -16.75
N ARG A 638 10.07 -1.64 -16.12
CA ARG A 638 10.21 -1.86 -14.68
C ARG A 638 10.14 -0.56 -13.88
N LEU A 639 9.38 -0.60 -12.79
CA LEU A 639 9.24 0.46 -11.80
C LEU A 639 10.23 0.22 -10.67
N VAL A 640 11.07 1.20 -10.36
CA VAL A 640 12.04 1.09 -9.27
C VAL A 640 11.44 1.70 -8.01
N LYS A 641 11.16 0.85 -7.02
CA LYS A 641 10.74 1.24 -5.67
C LYS A 641 11.83 0.88 -4.67
N VAL A 642 11.85 1.55 -3.53
CA VAL A 642 12.79 1.22 -2.44
C VAL A 642 12.00 0.72 -1.25
N VAL A 643 12.38 -0.44 -0.71
CA VAL A 643 11.67 -1.10 0.38
C VAL A 643 12.65 -1.56 1.47
N PRO A 644 12.24 -1.67 2.74
CA PRO A 644 13.08 -2.24 3.78
C PRO A 644 13.48 -3.68 3.44
N SER A 645 14.74 -4.06 3.69
CA SER A 645 15.25 -5.38 3.26
C SER A 645 14.49 -6.55 3.88
N VAL A 646 13.98 -6.40 5.11
CA VAL A 646 13.17 -7.42 5.79
C VAL A 646 11.83 -7.67 5.08
N ILE A 647 11.20 -6.63 4.54
CA ILE A 647 9.98 -6.74 3.73
C ILE A 647 10.31 -7.42 2.40
N TYR A 648 11.38 -6.98 1.72
CA TYR A 648 11.83 -7.63 0.48
C TYR A 648 12.08 -9.13 0.67
N ARG A 649 12.73 -9.52 1.77
CA ARG A 649 12.96 -10.94 2.08
C ARG A 649 11.65 -11.68 2.33
N ALA A 650 10.75 -11.13 3.13
CA ALA A 650 9.43 -11.72 3.36
C ALA A 650 8.68 -11.93 2.04
N HIS A 651 8.73 -10.94 1.15
CA HIS A 651 8.11 -10.98 -0.17
C HIS A 651 8.64 -12.10 -1.07
N GLU A 652 9.97 -12.24 -1.19
CA GLU A 652 10.58 -13.30 -1.99
C GLU A 652 10.23 -14.70 -1.45
N TYR A 653 10.22 -14.86 -0.11
CA TYR A 653 9.81 -16.12 0.51
C TYR A 653 8.31 -16.39 0.36
N CYS A 654 7.46 -15.36 0.51
CA CYS A 654 6.02 -15.45 0.32
C CYS A 654 5.69 -15.90 -1.11
N LYS A 655 6.40 -15.34 -2.09
CA LYS A 655 6.31 -15.73 -3.50
C LYS A 655 6.72 -17.18 -3.74
N ALA A 656 7.86 -17.60 -3.18
CA ALA A 656 8.33 -18.97 -3.31
C ALA A 656 7.34 -19.97 -2.68
N LEU A 657 6.83 -19.65 -1.49
CA LEU A 657 5.84 -20.45 -0.80
C LEU A 657 4.55 -20.55 -1.62
N GLY A 658 4.06 -19.46 -2.18
CA GLY A 658 2.82 -19.46 -2.95
C GLY A 658 2.89 -20.37 -4.18
N ARG A 659 4.02 -20.37 -4.90
CA ARG A 659 4.26 -21.31 -6.01
C ARG A 659 4.31 -22.77 -5.56
N GLN A 660 4.94 -23.04 -4.41
CA GLN A 660 4.98 -24.38 -3.84
C GLN A 660 3.58 -24.85 -3.45
N LEU A 661 2.83 -23.99 -2.76
CA LEU A 661 1.46 -24.26 -2.35
C LEU A 661 0.55 -24.52 -3.54
N GLU A 662 0.59 -23.67 -4.56
CA GLU A 662 -0.16 -23.88 -5.79
C GLU A 662 0.13 -25.28 -6.38
N SER A 663 1.41 -25.67 -6.47
CA SER A 663 1.80 -26.99 -7.01
C SER A 663 1.36 -28.16 -6.12
N GLU A 664 1.57 -28.07 -4.80
CA GLU A 664 1.25 -29.14 -3.84
C GLU A 664 -0.26 -29.29 -3.63
N LEU A 665 -1.00 -28.20 -3.43
CA LEU A 665 -2.46 -28.21 -3.30
C LEU A 665 -3.13 -28.70 -4.58
N LYS A 666 -2.67 -28.26 -5.76
CA LYS A 666 -3.14 -28.83 -7.04
C LYS A 666 -3.00 -30.35 -7.04
N SER A 667 -1.83 -30.86 -6.67
CA SER A 667 -1.55 -32.29 -6.63
C SER A 667 -2.45 -33.02 -5.61
N MET A 668 -2.67 -32.43 -4.44
CA MET A 668 -3.51 -32.98 -3.38
C MET A 668 -4.99 -33.02 -3.76
N ILE A 669 -5.53 -31.93 -4.32
CA ILE A 669 -6.94 -31.86 -4.71
C ILE A 669 -7.21 -32.85 -5.84
N VAL A 670 -6.31 -32.96 -6.83
CA VAL A 670 -6.40 -33.98 -7.89
C VAL A 670 -6.41 -35.40 -7.30
N ALA A 671 -5.51 -35.71 -6.36
CA ALA A 671 -5.47 -37.02 -5.72
C ALA A 671 -6.77 -37.34 -4.94
N GLN A 672 -7.37 -36.36 -4.28
CA GLN A 672 -8.59 -36.55 -3.50
C GLN A 672 -9.82 -36.69 -4.39
N LEU A 673 -9.94 -35.90 -5.46
CA LEU A 673 -11.00 -36.07 -6.46
C LEU A 673 -10.91 -37.43 -7.16
N HIS A 674 -9.70 -37.90 -7.47
CA HIS A 674 -9.48 -39.24 -7.99
C HIS A 674 -9.94 -40.33 -6.99
N ARG A 675 -9.59 -40.21 -5.71
CA ARG A 675 -10.08 -41.13 -4.66
C ARG A 675 -11.61 -41.12 -4.51
N LEU A 676 -12.23 -39.93 -4.57
CA LEU A 676 -13.69 -39.80 -4.51
C LEU A 676 -14.37 -40.40 -5.75
N GLY A 677 -13.78 -40.25 -6.93
CA GLY A 677 -14.21 -40.91 -8.16
C GLY A 677 -14.21 -42.43 -8.03
N LEU A 678 -13.09 -43.00 -7.56
CA LEU A 678 -12.95 -44.43 -7.27
C LEU A 678 -13.97 -44.91 -6.23
N ALA A 679 -14.16 -44.17 -5.14
CA ALA A 679 -15.09 -44.52 -4.07
C ALA A 679 -16.57 -44.49 -4.53
N ARG A 680 -16.91 -43.64 -5.50
CA ARG A 680 -18.27 -43.48 -6.03
C ARG A 680 -18.59 -44.39 -7.22
N ARG A 681 -17.67 -45.27 -7.64
CA ARG A 681 -17.80 -46.12 -8.85
C ARG A 681 -18.20 -45.30 -10.09
N ALA A 682 -17.74 -44.06 -10.18
CA ALA A 682 -17.87 -43.32 -11.42
C ALA A 682 -17.02 -44.03 -12.47
N ASN A 683 -17.58 -44.36 -13.63
CA ASN A 683 -16.80 -44.94 -14.73
C ASN A 683 -15.56 -44.06 -14.97
N ASP A 684 -14.39 -44.66 -15.15
CA ASP A 684 -13.12 -43.95 -15.37
C ASP A 684 -13.17 -42.95 -16.55
N SER A 685 -14.18 -43.03 -17.42
CA SER A 685 -14.48 -42.09 -18.50
C SER A 685 -15.26 -40.83 -18.09
N ALA A 686 -15.75 -40.73 -16.85
CA ALA A 686 -16.67 -39.67 -16.41
C ALA A 686 -16.00 -38.52 -15.63
N ILE A 687 -14.71 -38.64 -15.30
CA ILE A 687 -13.96 -37.62 -14.55
C ILE A 687 -12.65 -37.34 -15.29
N SER A 688 -12.63 -36.28 -16.11
CA SER A 688 -11.42 -35.81 -16.79
C SER A 688 -10.91 -34.52 -16.12
N LEU A 689 -10.01 -34.67 -15.16
CA LEU A 689 -9.40 -33.52 -14.47
C LEU A 689 -8.10 -33.15 -15.19
N ARG A 690 -8.12 -32.08 -15.99
CA ARG A 690 -6.93 -31.55 -16.65
C ARG A 690 -6.60 -30.17 -16.10
N PRO A 691 -5.33 -29.91 -15.71
CA PRO A 691 -4.87 -28.55 -15.47
C PRO A 691 -5.11 -27.72 -16.72
N GLU A 692 -5.86 -26.63 -16.60
CA GLU A 692 -6.05 -25.71 -17.71
C GLU A 692 -5.14 -24.49 -17.55
N PRO A 693 -4.27 -24.20 -18.52
CA PRO A 693 -3.55 -22.93 -18.56
C PRO A 693 -4.51 -21.74 -18.62
N ALA A 694 -4.24 -20.68 -17.86
CA ALA A 694 -5.11 -19.49 -17.76
C ALA A 694 -5.51 -18.89 -19.13
N HIS A 695 -4.61 -18.90 -20.12
CA HIS A 695 -4.92 -18.44 -21.48
C HIS A 695 -5.99 -19.29 -22.18
N ARG A 696 -5.96 -20.62 -22.02
CA ARG A 696 -6.97 -21.51 -22.61
C ARG A 696 -8.34 -21.30 -21.95
N PHE A 697 -8.35 -21.04 -20.64
CA PHE A 697 -9.57 -20.71 -19.92
C PHE A 697 -10.16 -19.38 -20.41
N ALA A 698 -9.34 -18.33 -20.55
CA ALA A 698 -9.77 -17.04 -21.09
C ALA A 698 -10.34 -17.17 -22.51
N ASP A 699 -9.65 -17.90 -23.39
CA ASP A 699 -10.11 -18.17 -24.76
C ASP A 699 -11.45 -18.95 -24.77
N ARG A 700 -11.61 -19.92 -23.87
CA ARG A 700 -12.83 -20.72 -23.74
C ARG A 700 -13.99 -19.89 -23.19
N ARG A 701 -13.77 -19.10 -22.13
CA ARG A 701 -14.78 -18.20 -21.56
C ARG A 701 -15.21 -17.15 -22.56
N ALA A 702 -14.29 -16.60 -23.35
CA ALA A 702 -14.58 -15.68 -24.46
C ALA A 702 -15.43 -16.36 -25.56
N ARG A 703 -15.17 -17.63 -25.89
CA ARG A 703 -15.99 -18.40 -26.83
C ARG A 703 -17.40 -18.69 -26.31
N LEU A 704 -17.52 -19.02 -25.01
CA LEU A 704 -18.82 -19.31 -24.38
C LEU A 704 -19.68 -18.04 -24.26
N SER A 705 -19.09 -16.92 -23.86
CA SER A 705 -19.76 -15.61 -23.80
C SER A 705 -20.07 -15.05 -25.20
N GLY A 706 -19.22 -15.32 -26.20
CA GLY A 706 -19.50 -15.03 -27.61
C GLY A 706 -20.63 -15.89 -28.21
N GLY A 707 -20.75 -17.15 -27.76
CA GLY A 707 -21.84 -18.06 -28.12
C GLY A 707 -23.20 -17.62 -27.56
N ARG A 708 -23.25 -17.13 -26.31
CA ARG A 708 -24.48 -16.56 -25.71
C ARG A 708 -25.03 -15.39 -26.53
N ARG A 709 -24.17 -14.47 -26.99
CA ARG A 709 -24.58 -13.35 -27.87
C ARG A 709 -25.06 -13.78 -29.26
N GLN A 710 -24.60 -14.92 -29.78
CA GLN A 710 -25.10 -15.48 -31.05
C GLN A 710 -26.42 -16.24 -30.87
N ILE A 711 -26.65 -16.86 -29.71
CA ILE A 711 -27.90 -17.54 -29.38
C ILE A 711 -29.02 -16.52 -29.13
N GLU A 712 -28.74 -15.43 -28.39
CA GLU A 712 -29.70 -14.32 -28.20
C GLU A 712 -30.08 -13.63 -29.52
N ARG A 713 -29.13 -13.45 -30.46
CA ARG A 713 -29.43 -12.96 -31.82
C ARG A 713 -30.12 -13.99 -32.71
N GLY A 714 -29.95 -15.28 -32.43
CA GLY A 714 -30.60 -16.36 -33.17
C GLY A 714 -32.06 -16.59 -32.76
N GLU A 715 -32.43 -16.23 -31.53
CA GLU A 715 -33.80 -16.30 -31.02
C GLU A 715 -34.66 -15.10 -31.49
N GLU A 716 -34.08 -13.91 -31.66
CA GLU A 716 -34.77 -12.77 -32.31
C GLU A 716 -35.07 -13.02 -33.80
N GLY A 717 -34.29 -13.89 -34.47
CA GLY A 717 -34.49 -14.23 -35.88
C GLY A 717 -35.54 -15.32 -36.16
N ARG A 718 -36.14 -15.94 -35.13
CA ARG A 718 -37.12 -17.05 -35.28
C ARG A 718 -38.55 -16.70 -34.84
N GLN A 719 -38.83 -15.45 -34.47
CA GLN A 719 -40.19 -14.97 -34.16
C GLN A 719 -40.84 -14.13 -35.28
N THR A 720 -40.30 -14.15 -36.51
CA THR A 720 -41.03 -13.67 -37.70
C THR A 720 -40.98 -14.73 -38.80
N GLY A 721 -42.00 -15.58 -38.81
CA GLY A 721 -42.27 -16.61 -39.81
C GLY A 721 -43.64 -17.21 -39.59
#